data_AF-A0A7J3WGS0-F1
#
_entry.id   AF-A0A7J3WGS0-F1
#
_cell.length_a   1.000
_cell.length_b   1.000
_cell.length_c   1.000
_cell.angle_alpha   90.00
_cell.angle_beta   90.00
_cell.angle_gamma   90.00
#
_symmetry.space_group_name_H-M   'P 1'
#
loop_
_entity.id
_entity.type
_entity.pdbx_description
1 polymer ?
#
loop_
_entity_poly.entity_id
_entity_poly.type
_entity_poly.pdbx_seq_one_letter_code
_entity_poly.pdbx_strand_id
1 'polypeptide(L)'
;MDLLHGLYLNIRGSEEFNKLSGNSFWRLPRYSSRINLNRLADAKSPYLRSHADDPVDWYAWGEEAFKKAREEDKPILLSVGYSSCHWCHVMQRESFKNPAIADIINNNFVPVKVDREERPDVDSIYMRAVILMTGQGGWPLTVFLTPDLKPFFGGTYFPPEPRHGLPSFKQVLLAVRDAWARRREEVLNSGSTLFEMVAGSLSIGGGAEAEIDRDVMSAAYEQLVLLFDEEFGGLKGAPKFPMPVNYLFLLRYWRLSREGWALRMVEKTLKAMFLGGVYDHAGGGFHRYSVDKAWFIPHFEKMLYDNALLIKLYAEAWVASRNPLFKFVAKDTSNWLLSELASPRGGFYSSLDAESGGVEGGYYLYSWREVVDALGEETARMLGCTESGNLGDGLNLVRLPEELERISRHLGMSIEEALKHIKNRLLQAREKKERPAVDEKIIVSWNGLAISSLSYAGAVFSERSFVEAATQAADFILDNLYSGGVLRRYWLDAPSEAGGLLEDYALLGCGLLDLYQWTGAPRYLEAAASLAGDILEKFQSSEGGFYDAPPEHDTPIRPFTVEDHAYPSGYSATILLLSQLYLLTGETPYENAARKALKRIWGRIVDDPLGRLAAVSAVPYLLGSGAQLVVTAEGEFWREIGGFVSRFYEPYMVVSGGKSELVSGLWEGKSAVEGKPTYYLCKGFKCLLPTTSLDELEKMLSNTS
;
A
#
# COMPACT_ATOMS: atom_id res chain seq x y z
N MET A 1 -10.46 13.23 -32.94
CA MET A 1 -11.74 13.93 -32.72
C MET A 1 -12.36 14.19 -34.08
N ASP A 2 -13.20 13.27 -34.55
CA ASP A 2 -14.25 13.45 -35.59
C ASP A 2 -14.69 12.08 -36.09
N LEU A 3 -15.40 11.32 -35.24
CA LEU A 3 -16.13 10.09 -35.60
C LEU A 3 -16.98 9.60 -34.40
N LEU A 4 -17.82 10.47 -33.83
CA LEU A 4 -18.77 10.12 -32.74
C LEU A 4 -20.07 10.93 -32.85
N HIS A 5 -20.77 10.90 -34.00
CA HIS A 5 -22.09 11.55 -34.09
C HIS A 5 -23.04 10.94 -35.12
N GLY A 6 -23.55 9.74 -34.83
CA GLY A 6 -24.69 9.22 -35.57
C GLY A 6 -25.10 7.84 -35.10
N LEU A 7 -26.13 7.79 -34.26
CA LEU A 7 -27.16 6.73 -34.14
C LEU A 7 -27.85 6.83 -32.77
N TYR A 8 -28.73 7.82 -32.64
CA TYR A 8 -29.77 7.89 -31.61
C TYR A 8 -31.09 8.00 -32.36
N LEU A 9 -32.04 7.09 -32.12
CA LEU A 9 -33.49 7.36 -32.03
C LEU A 9 -34.32 6.07 -31.90
N ASN A 10 -35.27 6.13 -30.95
CA ASN A 10 -36.54 5.39 -30.79
C ASN A 10 -36.53 3.90 -30.43
N ILE A 11 -37.17 3.56 -29.29
CA ILE A 11 -38.55 3.04 -29.25
C ILE A 11 -39.06 3.07 -27.79
N ARG A 12 -40.26 3.65 -27.61
CA ARG A 12 -41.12 3.54 -26.41
C ARG A 12 -42.00 2.30 -26.55
N GLY A 13 -42.33 1.63 -25.44
CA GLY A 13 -43.63 0.96 -25.32
C GLY A 13 -43.74 -0.20 -24.33
N SER A 14 -44.65 0.01 -23.38
CA SER A 14 -45.51 -0.93 -22.63
C SER A 14 -44.93 -1.73 -21.46
N GLU A 15 -45.09 -1.14 -20.27
CA GLU A 15 -45.39 -1.84 -19.02
C GLU A 15 -46.83 -2.37 -19.04
N GLU A 16 -47.04 -3.61 -18.64
CA GLU A 16 -48.23 -4.01 -17.87
C GLU A 16 -47.94 -5.35 -17.16
N PHE A 17 -47.46 -5.25 -15.92
CA PHE A 17 -47.40 -6.34 -14.95
C PHE A 17 -48.35 -6.00 -13.81
N ASN A 18 -49.41 -6.79 -13.63
CA ASN A 18 -49.87 -7.25 -12.30
C ASN A 18 -51.14 -8.10 -12.40
N LYS A 19 -51.01 -9.37 -11.99
CA LYS A 19 -51.90 -10.11 -11.08
C LYS A 19 -51.70 -11.60 -11.35
N LEU A 20 -51.28 -12.34 -10.31
CA LEU A 20 -52.07 -13.41 -9.70
C LEU A 20 -51.25 -14.08 -8.59
N SER A 21 -51.77 -13.93 -7.38
CA SER A 21 -51.43 -14.68 -6.19
C SER A 21 -51.92 -16.13 -6.30
N GLY A 22 -51.16 -17.09 -5.78
CA GLY A 22 -51.62 -18.46 -5.67
C GLY A 22 -50.55 -19.43 -5.16
N ASN A 23 -50.65 -19.78 -3.88
CA ASN A 23 -49.91 -20.87 -3.24
C ASN A 23 -49.95 -22.16 -4.07
N SER A 24 -48.78 -22.70 -4.42
CA SER A 24 -48.62 -24.13 -4.67
C SER A 24 -47.20 -24.57 -4.33
N PHE A 25 -47.13 -25.58 -3.46
CA PHE A 25 -45.93 -26.32 -3.09
C PHE A 25 -45.25 -26.88 -4.35
N TRP A 26 -44.03 -26.42 -4.65
CA TRP A 26 -43.14 -27.10 -5.59
C TRP A 26 -41.97 -27.71 -4.82
N ARG A 27 -41.93 -29.04 -4.77
CA ARG A 27 -40.69 -29.79 -4.50
C ARG A 27 -39.69 -29.40 -5.59
N LEU A 28 -38.66 -28.66 -5.21
CA LEU A 28 -37.53 -28.37 -6.10
C LEU A 28 -36.86 -29.69 -6.50
N PRO A 29 -36.60 -29.93 -7.80
CA PRO A 29 -35.74 -31.03 -8.20
C PRO A 29 -34.35 -30.76 -7.64
N ARG A 30 -33.75 -31.74 -6.96
CA ARG A 30 -32.30 -31.73 -6.68
C ARG A 30 -31.56 -31.82 -8.01
N TYR A 31 -31.31 -30.68 -8.64
CA TYR A 31 -30.29 -30.57 -9.68
C TYR A 31 -28.94 -30.67 -8.97
N SER A 32 -28.40 -31.88 -8.91
CA SER A 32 -26.97 -32.10 -8.74
C SER A 32 -26.29 -31.64 -10.03
N SER A 33 -26.23 -30.33 -10.28
CA SER A 33 -25.29 -29.80 -11.28
C SER A 33 -23.91 -30.05 -10.71
N ARG A 34 -23.15 -30.96 -11.33
CA ARG A 34 -21.70 -30.98 -11.13
C ARG A 34 -21.22 -29.57 -11.48
N ILE A 35 -20.72 -28.84 -10.48
CA ILE A 35 -20.07 -27.56 -10.73
C ILE A 35 -18.87 -27.90 -11.61
N ASN A 36 -18.90 -27.48 -12.87
CA ASN A 36 -17.74 -27.60 -13.75
C ASN A 36 -16.76 -26.53 -13.30
N LEU A 37 -15.71 -26.96 -12.63
CA LEU A 37 -14.62 -26.08 -12.23
C LEU A 37 -13.68 -25.88 -13.40
N ASN A 38 -13.23 -24.63 -13.60
CA ASN A 38 -12.15 -24.32 -14.54
C ASN A 38 -10.77 -24.54 -13.88
N ARG A 39 -9.69 -24.19 -14.59
CA ARG A 39 -8.30 -24.43 -14.18
C ARG A 39 -7.90 -23.70 -12.90
N LEU A 40 -8.61 -22.65 -12.51
CA LEU A 40 -8.29 -21.88 -11.30
C LEU A 40 -8.66 -22.62 -10.01
N ALA A 41 -9.35 -23.76 -10.07
CA ALA A 41 -9.65 -24.58 -8.89
C ALA A 41 -8.38 -25.03 -8.14
N ASP A 42 -7.29 -25.25 -8.87
CA ASP A 42 -6.00 -25.69 -8.33
C ASP A 42 -5.07 -24.50 -7.97
N ALA A 43 -5.52 -23.26 -8.17
CA ALA A 43 -4.73 -22.08 -7.84
C ALA A 43 -4.51 -21.92 -6.33
N LYS A 44 -3.36 -21.39 -5.93
CA LYS A 44 -3.08 -21.06 -4.51
C LYS A 44 -3.80 -19.79 -4.08
N SER A 45 -3.80 -18.76 -4.94
CA SER A 45 -4.50 -17.49 -4.70
C SER A 45 -5.98 -17.71 -4.35
N PRO A 46 -6.46 -17.20 -3.19
CA PRO A 46 -7.89 -17.18 -2.87
C PRO A 46 -8.69 -16.38 -3.91
N TYR A 47 -8.12 -15.30 -4.45
CA TYR A 47 -8.73 -14.51 -5.51
C TYR A 47 -8.91 -15.32 -6.79
N LEU A 48 -7.90 -16.06 -7.25
CA LEU A 48 -8.06 -16.89 -8.44
C LEU A 48 -9.08 -18.01 -8.21
N ARG A 49 -9.03 -18.68 -7.05
CA ARG A 49 -9.99 -19.73 -6.70
C ARG A 49 -11.42 -19.24 -6.61
N SER A 50 -11.66 -17.97 -6.24
CA SER A 50 -13.03 -17.44 -6.21
C SER A 50 -13.67 -17.35 -7.60
N HIS A 51 -12.87 -17.45 -8.66
CA HIS A 51 -13.30 -17.51 -10.06
C HIS A 51 -13.35 -18.95 -10.63
N ALA A 52 -13.07 -19.98 -9.82
CA ALA A 52 -13.01 -21.36 -10.30
C ALA A 52 -14.36 -21.93 -10.77
N ASP A 53 -15.48 -21.40 -10.25
CA ASP A 53 -16.84 -21.79 -10.61
C ASP A 53 -17.50 -20.86 -11.64
N ASP A 54 -16.78 -19.84 -12.13
CA ASP A 54 -17.28 -18.96 -13.18
C ASP A 54 -17.50 -19.76 -14.48
N PRO A 55 -18.56 -19.47 -15.26
CA PRO A 55 -18.76 -20.05 -16.58
C PRO A 55 -17.67 -19.69 -17.60
N VAL A 56 -16.86 -18.67 -17.34
CA VAL A 56 -15.67 -18.34 -18.12
C VAL A 56 -14.59 -19.38 -17.85
N ASP A 57 -14.00 -19.96 -18.90
CA ASP A 57 -12.96 -21.00 -18.80
C ASP A 57 -11.58 -20.39 -18.52
N TRP A 58 -11.44 -19.79 -17.34
CA TRP A 58 -10.26 -19.03 -16.95
C TRP A 58 -8.96 -19.85 -16.94
N TYR A 59 -7.88 -19.20 -17.36
CA TYR A 59 -6.49 -19.63 -17.20
C TYR A 59 -5.79 -18.73 -16.19
N ALA A 60 -4.83 -19.29 -15.44
CA ALA A 60 -3.83 -18.47 -14.76
C ALA A 60 -2.84 -17.88 -15.79
N TRP A 61 -2.15 -16.81 -15.41
CA TRP A 61 -1.07 -16.26 -16.23
C TRP A 61 0.09 -17.25 -16.35
N GLY A 62 0.45 -17.62 -17.58
CA GLY A 62 1.55 -18.52 -17.85
C GLY A 62 1.50 -19.17 -19.23
N GLU A 63 2.50 -20.01 -19.50
CA GLU A 63 2.75 -20.58 -20.83
C GLU A 63 1.59 -21.44 -21.37
N GLU A 64 0.77 -22.06 -20.52
CA GLU A 64 -0.43 -22.78 -20.96
C GLU A 64 -1.39 -21.85 -21.72
N ALA A 65 -1.69 -20.67 -21.14
CA ALA A 65 -2.57 -19.69 -21.77
C ALA A 65 -1.92 -19.08 -23.02
N PHE A 66 -0.63 -18.77 -22.96
CA PHE A 66 0.06 -18.12 -24.07
C PHE A 66 0.20 -19.05 -25.28
N LYS A 67 0.54 -20.31 -25.04
CA LYS A 67 0.60 -21.34 -26.07
C LYS A 67 -0.76 -21.52 -26.73
N LYS A 68 -1.84 -21.61 -25.95
CA LYS A 68 -3.21 -21.70 -26.48
C LYS A 68 -3.56 -20.48 -27.34
N ALA A 69 -3.23 -19.27 -26.89
CA ALA A 69 -3.50 -18.04 -27.65
C ALA A 69 -2.79 -18.04 -29.01
N ARG A 70 -1.53 -18.53 -29.05
CA ARG A 70 -0.77 -18.67 -30.29
C ARG A 70 -1.30 -19.78 -31.20
N GLU A 71 -1.62 -20.95 -30.66
CA GLU A 71 -2.09 -22.11 -31.42
C GLU A 71 -3.50 -21.89 -32.01
N GLU A 72 -4.39 -21.23 -31.26
CA GLU A 72 -5.75 -20.92 -31.72
C GLU A 72 -5.87 -19.58 -32.46
N ASP A 73 -4.78 -18.80 -32.53
CA ASP A 73 -4.75 -17.44 -33.08
C ASP A 73 -5.85 -16.51 -32.51
N LYS A 74 -6.02 -16.55 -31.20
CA LYS A 74 -7.02 -15.79 -30.46
C LYS A 74 -6.39 -14.70 -29.59
N PRO A 75 -7.02 -13.52 -29.46
CA PRO A 75 -6.60 -12.53 -28.47
C PRO A 75 -6.74 -13.08 -27.05
N ILE A 76 -5.91 -12.56 -26.15
CA ILE A 76 -6.03 -12.83 -24.71
C ILE A 76 -6.95 -11.76 -24.10
N LEU A 77 -7.93 -12.18 -23.30
CA LEU A 77 -8.66 -11.31 -22.40
C LEU A 77 -8.00 -11.41 -21.02
N LEU A 78 -7.19 -10.42 -20.66
CA LEU A 78 -6.55 -10.32 -19.36
C LEU A 78 -7.45 -9.58 -18.37
N SER A 79 -7.75 -10.20 -17.24
CA SER A 79 -8.42 -9.56 -16.09
C SER A 79 -7.55 -9.62 -14.84
N VAL A 80 -7.19 -8.45 -14.30
CA VAL A 80 -6.35 -8.32 -13.09
C VAL A 80 -7.17 -7.74 -11.94
N GLY A 81 -7.01 -8.32 -10.74
CA GLY A 81 -7.64 -7.85 -9.51
C GLY A 81 -7.02 -8.50 -8.27
N TYR A 82 -7.71 -8.42 -7.14
CA TYR A 82 -7.30 -9.01 -5.87
C TYR A 82 -8.54 -9.25 -4.99
N SER A 83 -8.36 -10.02 -3.91
CA SER A 83 -9.44 -10.59 -3.09
C SER A 83 -10.36 -9.54 -2.43
N SER A 84 -9.80 -8.47 -1.87
CA SER A 84 -10.56 -7.43 -1.13
C SER A 84 -11.15 -6.32 -2.01
N CYS A 85 -11.03 -6.45 -3.34
CA CYS A 85 -11.47 -5.45 -4.32
C CYS A 85 -12.99 -5.51 -4.58
N HIS A 86 -13.76 -4.52 -4.11
CA HIS A 86 -15.21 -4.46 -4.33
C HIS A 86 -15.60 -4.49 -5.82
N TRP A 87 -15.02 -3.62 -6.66
CA TRP A 87 -15.38 -3.57 -8.09
C TRP A 87 -15.00 -4.86 -8.84
N CYS A 88 -14.03 -5.61 -8.34
CA CYS A 88 -13.67 -6.92 -8.88
C CYS A 88 -14.79 -7.94 -8.63
N HIS A 89 -15.37 -7.94 -7.43
CA HIS A 89 -16.55 -8.75 -7.09
C HIS A 89 -17.79 -8.33 -7.88
N VAL A 90 -18.01 -7.02 -8.05
CA VAL A 90 -19.10 -6.49 -8.90
C VAL A 90 -18.97 -7.01 -10.34
N MET A 91 -17.79 -6.89 -10.95
CA MET A 91 -17.52 -7.40 -12.30
C MET A 91 -17.71 -8.92 -12.39
N GLN A 92 -17.32 -9.67 -11.36
CA GLN A 92 -17.55 -11.10 -11.32
C GLN A 92 -19.04 -11.43 -11.36
N ARG A 93 -19.82 -10.87 -10.41
CA ARG A 93 -21.25 -11.16 -10.27
C ARG A 93 -22.07 -10.71 -11.48
N GLU A 94 -21.81 -9.50 -11.97
CA GLU A 94 -22.60 -8.90 -13.04
C GLU A 94 -22.21 -9.43 -14.44
N SER A 95 -20.92 -9.64 -14.68
CA SER A 95 -20.39 -9.92 -16.02
C SER A 95 -19.83 -11.34 -16.18
N PHE A 96 -18.88 -11.77 -15.34
CA PHE A 96 -18.22 -13.07 -15.53
C PHE A 96 -19.10 -14.28 -15.20
N LYS A 97 -20.05 -14.13 -14.27
CA LYS A 97 -21.05 -15.17 -13.96
C LYS A 97 -22.24 -15.20 -14.92
N ASN A 98 -22.33 -14.29 -15.88
CA ASN A 98 -23.39 -14.29 -16.89
C ASN A 98 -23.04 -15.28 -18.04
N PRO A 99 -23.81 -16.36 -18.24
CA PRO A 99 -23.49 -17.38 -19.24
C PRO A 99 -23.40 -16.84 -20.67
N ALA A 100 -24.24 -15.86 -21.03
CA ALA A 100 -24.22 -15.28 -22.38
C ALA A 100 -22.95 -14.44 -22.65
N ILE A 101 -22.41 -13.79 -21.61
CA ILE A 101 -21.13 -13.08 -21.71
C ILE A 101 -19.98 -14.09 -21.73
N ALA A 102 -20.03 -15.11 -20.86
CA ALA A 102 -19.02 -16.16 -20.80
C ALA A 102 -18.88 -16.93 -22.12
N ASP A 103 -20.01 -17.24 -22.79
CA ASP A 103 -20.01 -17.87 -24.11
C ASP A 103 -19.30 -17.00 -25.16
N ILE A 104 -19.48 -15.68 -25.11
CA ILE A 104 -18.76 -14.77 -26.00
C ILE A 104 -17.26 -14.79 -25.66
N ILE A 105 -16.90 -14.80 -24.39
CA ILE A 105 -15.50 -14.85 -23.96
C ILE A 105 -14.82 -16.14 -24.44
N ASN A 106 -15.36 -17.29 -24.03
CA ASN A 106 -14.77 -18.61 -24.27
C ASN A 106 -14.61 -18.95 -25.77
N ASN A 107 -15.55 -18.48 -26.60
CA ASN A 107 -15.51 -18.75 -28.04
C ASN A 107 -14.50 -17.87 -28.80
N ASN A 108 -14.20 -16.66 -28.31
CA ASN A 108 -13.48 -15.65 -29.08
C ASN A 108 -12.13 -15.24 -28.48
N PHE A 109 -11.86 -15.60 -27.22
CA PHE A 109 -10.67 -15.16 -26.48
C PHE A 109 -10.05 -16.32 -25.70
N VAL A 110 -8.79 -16.15 -25.30
CA VAL A 110 -8.19 -16.92 -24.20
C VAL A 110 -8.32 -16.07 -22.92
N PRO A 111 -9.24 -16.41 -21.99
CA PRO A 111 -9.44 -15.62 -20.78
C PRO A 111 -8.38 -15.94 -19.72
N VAL A 112 -7.63 -14.93 -19.30
CA VAL A 112 -6.55 -15.03 -18.31
C VAL A 112 -6.88 -14.19 -17.08
N LYS A 113 -6.77 -14.79 -15.91
CA LYS A 113 -7.02 -14.15 -14.61
C LYS A 113 -5.72 -14.00 -13.83
N VAL A 114 -5.51 -12.82 -13.24
CA VAL A 114 -4.30 -12.51 -12.47
C VAL A 114 -4.65 -11.86 -11.13
N ASP A 115 -4.03 -12.39 -10.07
CA ASP A 115 -3.97 -11.74 -8.77
C ASP A 115 -2.79 -10.77 -8.73
N ARG A 116 -3.07 -9.45 -8.63
CA ARG A 116 -2.01 -8.44 -8.59
C ARG A 116 -1.11 -8.55 -7.36
N GLU A 117 -1.61 -9.14 -6.28
CA GLU A 117 -0.80 -9.33 -5.07
C GLU A 117 0.25 -10.41 -5.28
N GLU A 118 -0.01 -11.39 -6.15
CA GLU A 118 0.98 -12.39 -6.57
C GLU A 118 1.86 -11.89 -7.72
N ARG A 119 1.30 -11.09 -8.64
CA ARG A 119 1.93 -10.67 -9.91
C ARG A 119 1.80 -9.15 -10.16
N PRO A 120 2.37 -8.28 -9.30
CA PRO A 120 2.31 -6.83 -9.51
C PRO A 120 3.14 -6.38 -10.71
N ASP A 121 4.08 -7.21 -11.16
CA ASP A 121 4.89 -7.05 -12.37
C ASP A 121 4.04 -7.11 -13.65
N VAL A 122 3.04 -8.01 -13.68
CA VAL A 122 2.04 -8.08 -14.75
C VAL A 122 1.09 -6.88 -14.65
N ASP A 123 0.60 -6.59 -13.45
CA ASP A 123 -0.30 -5.47 -13.17
C ASP A 123 0.29 -4.13 -13.63
N SER A 124 1.56 -3.84 -13.31
CA SER A 124 2.20 -2.56 -13.64
C SER A 124 2.28 -2.30 -15.15
N ILE A 125 2.64 -3.31 -15.94
CA ILE A 125 2.73 -3.21 -17.41
C ILE A 125 1.37 -2.87 -18.02
N TYR A 126 0.34 -3.62 -17.64
CA TYR A 126 -0.97 -3.51 -18.27
C TYR A 126 -1.81 -2.37 -17.69
N MET A 127 -1.63 -2.01 -16.42
CA MET A 127 -2.17 -0.78 -15.84
C MET A 127 -1.61 0.44 -16.57
N ARG A 128 -0.29 0.46 -16.85
CA ARG A 128 0.33 1.53 -17.62
C ARG A 128 -0.26 1.65 -19.02
N ALA A 129 -0.51 0.53 -19.69
CA ALA A 129 -1.17 0.51 -21.00
C ALA A 129 -2.57 1.15 -20.92
N VAL A 130 -3.38 0.82 -19.92
CA VAL A 130 -4.73 1.39 -19.75
C VAL A 130 -4.69 2.88 -19.42
N ILE A 131 -3.75 3.33 -18.58
CA ILE A 131 -3.56 4.75 -18.30
C ILE A 131 -3.18 5.52 -19.58
N LEU A 132 -2.27 4.98 -20.41
CA LEU A 132 -1.90 5.61 -21.69
C LEU A 132 -3.08 5.67 -22.68
N MET A 133 -3.96 4.67 -22.67
CA MET A 133 -5.14 4.65 -23.54
C MET A 133 -6.27 5.55 -23.07
N THR A 134 -6.50 5.64 -21.75
CA THR A 134 -7.73 6.21 -21.19
C THR A 134 -7.52 7.43 -20.29
N GLY A 135 -6.28 7.73 -19.91
CA GLY A 135 -5.92 8.78 -18.95
C GLY A 135 -6.11 8.39 -17.48
N GLN A 136 -6.69 7.24 -17.19
CA GLN A 136 -6.98 6.77 -15.84
C GLN A 136 -6.74 5.25 -15.70
N GLY A 137 -6.67 4.77 -14.46
CA GLY A 137 -6.45 3.36 -14.15
C GLY A 137 -7.28 2.93 -12.94
N GLY A 138 -7.27 1.64 -12.64
CA GLY A 138 -7.98 1.08 -11.50
C GLY A 138 -8.32 -0.40 -11.69
N TRP A 139 -8.79 -1.02 -10.62
CA TRP A 139 -9.23 -2.43 -10.63
C TRP A 139 -10.76 -2.51 -10.58
N PRO A 140 -11.37 -3.52 -11.25
CA PRO A 140 -10.74 -4.57 -12.03
C PRO A 140 -10.13 -4.01 -13.31
N LEU A 141 -8.94 -4.50 -13.66
CA LEU A 141 -8.29 -4.16 -14.92
C LEU A 141 -8.75 -5.15 -16.00
N THR A 142 -9.17 -4.65 -17.16
CA THR A 142 -9.62 -5.49 -18.28
C THR A 142 -8.89 -5.09 -19.56
N VAL A 143 -7.99 -5.96 -20.05
CA VAL A 143 -7.10 -5.65 -21.19
C VAL A 143 -7.16 -6.75 -22.24
N PHE A 144 -7.12 -6.36 -23.50
CA PHE A 144 -7.06 -7.27 -24.63
C PHE A 144 -5.66 -7.25 -25.23
N LEU A 145 -5.04 -8.44 -25.29
CA LEU A 145 -3.68 -8.62 -25.77
C LEU A 145 -3.65 -9.45 -27.04
N THR A 146 -2.65 -9.20 -27.89
CA THR A 146 -2.30 -10.13 -28.96
C THR A 146 -1.75 -11.45 -28.37
N PRO A 147 -1.66 -12.54 -29.15
CA PRO A 147 -0.97 -13.77 -28.73
C PRO A 147 0.49 -13.57 -28.27
N ASP A 148 1.10 -12.46 -28.68
CA ASP A 148 2.46 -12.04 -28.28
C ASP A 148 2.46 -11.10 -27.07
N LEU A 149 1.37 -11.08 -26.29
CA LEU A 149 1.21 -10.33 -25.03
C LEU A 149 1.21 -8.79 -25.16
N LYS A 150 1.09 -8.26 -26.38
CA LYS A 150 1.04 -6.81 -26.63
C LYS A 150 -0.38 -6.28 -26.40
N PRO A 151 -0.58 -5.26 -25.53
CA PRO A 151 -1.90 -4.69 -25.31
C PRO A 151 -2.32 -3.87 -26.53
N PHE A 152 -3.59 -3.95 -26.91
CA PHE A 152 -4.13 -3.13 -28.01
C PHE A 152 -5.46 -2.44 -27.69
N PHE A 153 -6.15 -2.86 -26.62
CA PHE A 153 -7.34 -2.20 -26.08
C PHE A 153 -7.49 -2.55 -24.61
N GLY A 154 -8.09 -1.66 -23.80
CA GLY A 154 -8.36 -1.96 -22.40
C GLY A 154 -9.11 -0.86 -21.68
N GLY A 155 -9.55 -1.18 -20.47
CA GLY A 155 -10.23 -0.29 -19.54
C GLY A 155 -10.27 -0.91 -18.15
N THR A 156 -11.11 -0.36 -17.28
CA THR A 156 -11.30 -0.89 -15.92
C THR A 156 -12.55 -1.77 -15.87
N TYR A 157 -13.63 -1.25 -15.28
CA TYR A 157 -14.92 -1.88 -15.18
C TYR A 157 -15.77 -1.69 -16.45
N PHE A 158 -16.36 -2.77 -16.95
CA PHE A 158 -17.36 -2.73 -18.03
C PHE A 158 -18.68 -3.35 -17.55
N PRO A 159 -19.80 -2.60 -17.50
CA PRO A 159 -21.08 -3.11 -17.01
C PRO A 159 -21.68 -4.15 -17.97
N PRO A 160 -22.56 -5.05 -17.52
CA PRO A 160 -23.20 -6.04 -18.40
C PRO A 160 -24.12 -5.38 -19.44
N GLU A 161 -24.70 -4.22 -19.09
CA GLU A 161 -25.57 -3.41 -19.95
C GLU A 161 -25.07 -1.96 -20.00
N PRO A 162 -25.34 -1.20 -21.07
CA PRO A 162 -24.85 0.18 -21.19
C PRO A 162 -25.43 1.06 -20.08
N ARG A 163 -24.56 1.69 -19.28
CA ARG A 163 -24.97 2.61 -18.20
C ARG A 163 -23.90 3.67 -17.94
N HIS A 164 -24.33 4.85 -17.51
CA HIS A 164 -23.45 5.98 -17.17
C HIS A 164 -22.45 6.36 -18.27
N GLY A 165 -22.85 6.24 -19.54
CA GLY A 165 -22.00 6.54 -20.69
C GLY A 165 -20.94 5.47 -21.01
N LEU A 166 -20.90 4.37 -20.24
CA LEU A 166 -20.02 3.24 -20.52
C LEU A 166 -20.70 2.24 -21.47
N PRO A 167 -19.98 1.70 -22.46
CA PRO A 167 -20.48 0.59 -23.26
C PRO A 167 -20.65 -0.66 -22.38
N SER A 168 -21.59 -1.52 -22.76
CA SER A 168 -21.69 -2.84 -22.14
C SER A 168 -20.45 -3.69 -22.45
N PHE A 169 -20.11 -4.60 -21.55
CA PHE A 169 -19.01 -5.54 -21.75
C PHE A 169 -19.26 -6.42 -22.99
N LYS A 170 -20.53 -6.79 -23.24
CA LYS A 170 -20.92 -7.47 -24.47
C LYS A 170 -20.58 -6.67 -25.73
N GLN A 171 -20.87 -5.37 -25.76
CA GLN A 171 -20.51 -4.51 -26.90
C GLN A 171 -18.99 -4.43 -27.08
N VAL A 172 -18.24 -4.31 -25.99
CA VAL A 172 -16.76 -4.28 -26.02
C VAL A 172 -16.21 -5.59 -26.59
N LEU A 173 -16.65 -6.75 -26.07
CA LEU A 173 -16.20 -8.06 -26.52
C LEU A 173 -16.48 -8.29 -28.02
N LEU A 174 -17.68 -7.93 -28.49
CA LEU A 174 -18.04 -8.07 -29.90
C LEU A 174 -17.24 -7.13 -30.80
N ALA A 175 -17.00 -5.88 -30.36
CA ALA A 175 -16.20 -4.92 -31.11
C ALA A 175 -14.74 -5.35 -31.24
N VAL A 176 -14.16 -5.90 -30.17
CA VAL A 176 -12.78 -6.44 -30.18
C VAL A 176 -12.68 -7.66 -31.09
N ARG A 177 -13.64 -8.61 -30.99
CA ARG A 177 -13.70 -9.77 -31.89
C ARG A 177 -13.73 -9.33 -33.36
N ASP A 178 -14.60 -8.38 -33.69
CA ASP A 178 -14.75 -7.90 -35.07
C ASP A 178 -13.50 -7.16 -35.55
N ALA A 179 -12.82 -6.40 -34.67
CA ALA A 179 -11.54 -5.78 -34.97
C ALA A 179 -10.46 -6.82 -35.26
N TRP A 180 -10.34 -7.87 -34.43
CA TRP A 180 -9.37 -8.95 -34.65
C TRP A 180 -9.60 -9.69 -35.97
N ALA A 181 -10.86 -10.00 -36.29
CA ALA A 181 -11.21 -10.77 -37.48
C ALA A 181 -11.11 -9.98 -38.79
N ARG A 182 -11.42 -8.67 -38.77
CA ARG A 182 -11.57 -7.87 -40.00
C ARG A 182 -10.53 -6.77 -40.19
N ARG A 183 -9.86 -6.36 -39.12
CA ARG A 183 -8.91 -5.23 -39.08
C ARG A 183 -7.62 -5.62 -38.36
N ARG A 184 -7.15 -6.86 -38.60
CA ARG A 184 -6.01 -7.45 -37.88
C ARG A 184 -4.75 -6.59 -37.95
N GLU A 185 -4.38 -6.12 -39.14
CA GLU A 185 -3.20 -5.27 -39.33
C GLU A 185 -3.28 -3.98 -38.51
N GLU A 186 -4.45 -3.34 -38.42
CA GLU A 186 -4.65 -2.16 -37.58
C GLU A 186 -4.46 -2.49 -36.09
N VAL A 187 -4.98 -3.64 -35.63
CA VAL A 187 -4.81 -4.11 -34.25
C VAL A 187 -3.34 -4.38 -33.92
N LEU A 188 -2.62 -5.07 -34.80
CA LEU A 188 -1.20 -5.40 -34.59
C LEU A 188 -0.31 -4.15 -34.59
N ASN A 189 -0.58 -3.20 -35.49
CA ASN A 189 0.13 -1.93 -35.55
C ASN A 189 -0.16 -1.07 -34.32
N SER A 190 -1.43 -0.92 -33.95
CA SER A 190 -1.82 -0.18 -32.74
C SER A 190 -1.23 -0.81 -31.48
N GLY A 191 -1.26 -2.14 -31.38
CA GLY A 191 -0.70 -2.87 -30.25
C GLY A 191 0.82 -2.74 -30.16
N SER A 192 1.53 -2.76 -31.29
CA SER A 192 2.98 -2.55 -31.31
C SER A 192 3.36 -1.12 -30.90
N THR A 193 2.68 -0.11 -31.44
CA THR A 193 2.88 1.29 -31.04
C THR A 193 2.61 1.51 -29.55
N LEU A 194 1.50 0.98 -29.02
CA LEU A 194 1.18 1.09 -27.59
C LEU A 194 2.22 0.36 -26.73
N PHE A 195 2.64 -0.83 -27.15
CA PHE A 195 3.67 -1.60 -26.44
C PHE A 195 5.02 -0.87 -26.39
N GLU A 196 5.43 -0.22 -27.48
CA GLU A 196 6.63 0.63 -27.52
C GLU A 196 6.49 1.84 -26.58
N MET A 197 5.32 2.47 -26.51
CA MET A 197 5.06 3.56 -25.55
C MET A 197 5.11 3.09 -24.09
N VAL A 198 4.53 1.91 -23.80
CA VAL A 198 4.60 1.29 -22.48
C VAL A 198 6.05 0.99 -22.11
N ALA A 199 6.78 0.28 -22.99
CA ALA A 199 8.19 -0.04 -22.81
C ALA A 199 9.04 1.22 -22.63
N GLY A 200 8.83 2.25 -23.43
CA GLY A 200 9.50 3.55 -23.29
C GLY A 200 9.22 4.22 -21.95
N SER A 201 7.97 4.17 -21.46
CA SER A 201 7.60 4.76 -20.18
C SER A 201 8.14 4.01 -18.96
N LEU A 202 8.21 2.67 -19.07
CA LEU A 202 8.78 1.76 -18.06
C LEU A 202 10.29 1.55 -18.23
N SER A 203 10.90 2.15 -19.24
CA SER A 203 12.34 2.31 -19.37
C SER A 203 12.74 3.63 -18.73
N ILE A 204 13.95 3.71 -18.18
CA ILE A 204 14.53 4.98 -17.78
C ILE A 204 15.60 5.34 -18.81
N GLY A 205 15.41 6.46 -19.51
CA GLY A 205 16.42 7.04 -20.41
C GLY A 205 17.72 7.38 -19.68
N GLY A 206 18.74 7.80 -20.42
CA GLY A 206 20.04 8.19 -19.85
C GLY A 206 19.90 9.22 -18.72
N GLY A 207 20.68 9.05 -17.65
CA GLY A 207 20.65 9.93 -16.48
C GLY A 207 20.88 11.40 -16.84
N ALA A 208 20.26 12.31 -16.08
CA ALA A 208 20.46 13.74 -16.30
C ALA A 208 21.92 14.14 -16.03
N GLU A 209 22.47 15.09 -16.80
CA GLU A 209 23.77 15.69 -16.46
C GLU A 209 23.72 16.48 -15.15
N ALA A 210 22.55 17.06 -14.82
CA ALA A 210 22.33 17.90 -13.65
C ALA A 210 22.68 17.20 -12.33
N GLU A 211 23.44 17.88 -11.47
CA GLU A 211 23.88 17.38 -10.16
C GLU A 211 22.72 17.17 -9.19
N ILE A 212 22.91 16.22 -8.26
CA ILE A 212 21.95 15.99 -7.19
C ILE A 212 22.11 17.13 -6.18
N ASP A 213 21.02 17.85 -5.93
CA ASP A 213 20.99 18.98 -5.00
C ASP A 213 19.77 18.93 -4.08
N ARG A 214 19.71 19.85 -3.11
CA ARG A 214 18.61 19.93 -2.14
C ARG A 214 17.43 20.75 -2.63
N ASP A 215 17.58 21.52 -3.71
CA ASP A 215 16.55 22.45 -4.18
C ASP A 215 15.31 21.70 -4.67
N VAL A 216 15.49 20.46 -5.11
CA VAL A 216 14.39 19.54 -5.43
C VAL A 216 13.41 19.32 -4.26
N MET A 217 13.88 19.37 -3.01
CA MET A 217 12.99 19.24 -1.85
C MET A 217 12.10 20.48 -1.70
N SER A 218 12.64 21.67 -1.96
CA SER A 218 11.86 22.92 -1.97
C SER A 218 10.82 22.91 -3.09
N ALA A 219 11.22 22.48 -4.30
CA ALA A 219 10.30 22.34 -5.43
C ALA A 219 9.17 21.33 -5.14
N ALA A 220 9.49 20.18 -4.56
CA ALA A 220 8.51 19.19 -4.14
C ALA A 220 7.53 19.75 -3.09
N TYR A 221 8.04 20.49 -2.11
CA TYR A 221 7.20 21.17 -1.11
C TYR A 221 6.26 22.19 -1.76
N GLU A 222 6.74 23.03 -2.66
CA GLU A 222 5.92 24.04 -3.35
C GLU A 222 4.78 23.40 -4.16
N GLN A 223 5.04 22.28 -4.84
CA GLN A 223 3.99 21.52 -5.54
C GLN A 223 2.94 20.95 -4.57
N LEU A 224 3.37 20.40 -3.43
CA LEU A 224 2.44 19.93 -2.40
C LEU A 224 1.58 21.08 -1.84
N VAL A 225 2.14 22.28 -1.65
CA VAL A 225 1.39 23.46 -1.22
C VAL A 225 0.28 23.81 -2.22
N LEU A 226 0.58 23.77 -3.52
CA LEU A 226 -0.42 24.07 -4.57
C LEU A 226 -1.57 23.05 -4.58
N LEU A 227 -1.26 21.78 -4.34
CA LEU A 227 -2.24 20.69 -4.35
C LEU A 227 -2.94 20.48 -3.01
N PHE A 228 -2.50 21.13 -1.93
CA PHE A 228 -3.03 20.92 -0.59
C PHE A 228 -4.45 21.45 -0.42
N ASP A 229 -5.32 20.63 0.14
CA ASP A 229 -6.69 21.01 0.50
C ASP A 229 -6.72 21.62 1.90
N GLU A 230 -6.77 22.94 2.01
CA GLU A 230 -6.80 23.64 3.31
C GLU A 230 -8.10 23.38 4.10
N GLU A 231 -9.20 23.07 3.42
CA GLU A 231 -10.50 22.84 4.05
C GLU A 231 -10.52 21.47 4.73
N PHE A 232 -10.17 20.42 3.98
CA PHE A 232 -10.29 19.02 4.41
C PHE A 232 -8.96 18.33 4.71
N GLY A 233 -7.82 19.00 4.54
CA GLY A 233 -6.52 18.31 4.54
C GLY A 233 -6.40 17.32 3.38
N GLY A 234 -5.23 16.72 3.19
CA GLY A 234 -5.00 15.89 2.02
C GLY A 234 -4.62 16.69 0.77
N LEU A 235 -4.55 15.98 -0.36
CA LEU A 235 -4.52 16.61 -1.69
C LEU A 235 -5.95 16.96 -2.14
N LYS A 236 -6.09 18.02 -2.94
CA LYS A 236 -7.37 18.46 -3.50
C LYS A 236 -8.00 17.38 -4.38
N GLY A 237 -9.34 17.37 -4.40
CA GLY A 237 -10.13 16.53 -5.29
C GLY A 237 -10.74 15.30 -4.60
N ALA A 238 -11.41 14.49 -5.41
CA ALA A 238 -12.04 13.23 -5.04
C ALA A 238 -11.84 12.24 -6.21
N PRO A 239 -11.58 10.94 -5.96
CA PRO A 239 -11.37 10.32 -4.64
C PRO A 239 -10.11 10.83 -3.93
N LYS A 240 -10.03 10.67 -2.61
CA LYS A 240 -8.93 11.14 -1.77
C LYS A 240 -8.23 9.98 -1.06
N PHE A 241 -6.93 9.83 -1.32
CA PHE A 241 -6.07 8.78 -0.77
C PHE A 241 -5.18 9.30 0.37
N PRO A 242 -4.91 8.49 1.43
CA PRO A 242 -4.06 8.88 2.55
C PRO A 242 -2.62 9.26 2.20
N MET A 243 -2.03 8.70 1.13
CA MET A 243 -0.68 8.99 0.61
C MET A 243 0.39 9.28 1.69
N PRO A 244 0.70 8.36 2.62
CA PRO A 244 1.59 8.64 3.75
C PRO A 244 2.98 9.14 3.36
N VAL A 245 3.50 8.70 2.21
CA VAL A 245 4.80 9.12 1.65
C VAL A 245 4.91 10.65 1.55
N ASN A 246 3.84 11.33 1.15
CA ASN A 246 3.82 12.79 1.00
C ASN A 246 4.03 13.50 2.34
N TYR A 247 3.40 12.99 3.39
CA TYR A 247 3.41 13.61 4.72
C TYR A 247 4.68 13.25 5.49
N LEU A 248 5.21 12.04 5.29
CA LEU A 248 6.55 11.65 5.75
C LEU A 248 7.62 12.56 5.14
N PHE A 249 7.51 12.88 3.84
CA PHE A 249 8.35 13.87 3.19
C PHE A 249 8.18 15.28 3.80
N LEU A 250 6.95 15.76 4.02
CA LEU A 250 6.71 17.07 4.61
C LEU A 250 7.29 17.20 6.03
N LEU A 251 7.21 16.16 6.86
CA LEU A 251 7.86 16.14 8.18
C LEU A 251 9.38 16.28 8.05
N ARG A 252 9.99 15.51 7.14
CA ARG A 252 11.44 15.57 6.84
C ARG A 252 11.84 16.96 6.32
N TYR A 253 11.04 17.54 5.42
CA TYR A 253 11.27 18.88 4.89
C TYR A 253 11.18 19.93 6.00
N TRP A 254 10.12 19.92 6.82
CA TRP A 254 9.98 20.80 7.99
C TRP A 254 11.20 20.73 8.91
N ARG A 255 11.72 19.52 9.16
CA ARG A 255 12.90 19.35 10.02
C ARG A 255 14.15 20.03 9.47
N LEU A 256 14.34 20.01 8.14
CA LEU A 256 15.51 20.56 7.46
C LEU A 256 15.38 22.06 7.21
N SER A 257 14.22 22.52 6.72
CA SER A 257 13.99 23.91 6.31
C SER A 257 13.44 24.80 7.42
N ARG A 258 12.89 24.20 8.48
CA ARG A 258 12.10 24.86 9.53
C ARG A 258 10.84 25.56 9.01
N GLU A 259 10.36 25.19 7.81
CA GLU A 259 9.13 25.72 7.23
C GLU A 259 7.89 25.22 8.00
N GLY A 260 7.36 26.06 8.88
CA GLY A 260 6.25 25.71 9.77
C GLY A 260 4.95 25.33 9.04
N TRP A 261 4.74 25.79 7.81
CA TRP A 261 3.56 25.39 7.04
C TRP A 261 3.56 23.91 6.66
N ALA A 262 4.73 23.33 6.38
CA ALA A 262 4.85 21.90 6.09
C ALA A 262 4.34 21.03 7.25
N LEU A 263 4.67 21.38 8.49
CA LEU A 263 4.13 20.68 9.67
C LEU A 263 2.60 20.86 9.79
N ARG A 264 2.09 22.08 9.59
CA ARG A 264 0.63 22.35 9.67
C ARG A 264 -0.17 21.56 8.62
N MET A 265 0.36 21.38 7.41
CA MET A 265 -0.26 20.54 6.37
C MET A 265 -0.39 19.08 6.82
N VAL A 266 0.65 18.54 7.47
CA VAL A 266 0.63 17.19 8.05
C VAL A 266 -0.44 17.12 9.15
N GLU A 267 -0.39 18.03 10.14
CA GLU A 267 -1.32 17.99 11.27
C GLU A 267 -2.79 18.11 10.84
N LYS A 268 -3.08 19.00 9.90
CA LYS A 268 -4.43 19.19 9.34
C LYS A 268 -4.91 17.93 8.62
N THR A 269 -4.05 17.30 7.81
CA THR A 269 -4.39 16.06 7.10
C THR A 269 -4.66 14.92 8.06
N LEU A 270 -3.76 14.70 9.02
CA LEU A 270 -3.88 13.63 10.01
C LEU A 270 -5.10 13.81 10.92
N LYS A 271 -5.41 15.03 11.35
CA LYS A 271 -6.64 15.32 12.11
C LYS A 271 -7.87 15.06 11.26
N ALA A 272 -7.89 15.50 10.01
CA ALA A 272 -9.06 15.33 9.13
C ALA A 272 -9.33 13.86 8.79
N MET A 273 -8.31 13.05 8.49
CA MET A 273 -8.47 11.62 8.26
C MET A 273 -9.03 10.91 9.50
N PHE A 274 -8.51 11.23 10.69
CA PHE A 274 -9.01 10.64 11.93
C PHE A 274 -10.48 11.03 12.20
N LEU A 275 -10.85 12.30 12.01
CA LEU A 275 -12.22 12.76 12.25
C LEU A 275 -13.22 12.27 11.19
N GLY A 276 -12.73 11.86 10.01
CA GLY A 276 -13.53 11.33 8.92
C GLY A 276 -14.06 9.91 9.18
N GLY A 277 -14.79 9.39 8.18
CA GLY A 277 -15.24 7.99 8.16
C GLY A 277 -14.23 7.03 7.55
N VAL A 278 -13.11 7.54 7.00
CA VAL A 278 -11.98 6.69 6.57
C VAL A 278 -11.29 6.00 7.76
N TYR A 279 -11.38 6.56 8.97
CA TYR A 279 -10.97 5.89 10.20
C TYR A 279 -12.14 5.10 10.81
N ASP A 280 -11.90 3.85 11.17
CA ASP A 280 -12.91 3.03 11.85
C ASP A 280 -12.94 3.34 13.35
N HIS A 281 -13.91 4.17 13.76
CA HIS A 281 -14.10 4.61 15.15
C HIS A 281 -14.51 3.49 16.12
N ALA A 282 -14.81 2.28 15.65
CA ALA A 282 -15.15 1.12 16.49
C ALA A 282 -13.99 0.11 16.60
N GLY A 283 -13.26 -0.12 15.51
CA GLY A 283 -12.16 -1.10 15.46
C GLY A 283 -10.77 -0.51 15.57
N GLY A 284 -10.60 0.75 15.17
CA GLY A 284 -9.30 1.29 14.79
C GLY A 284 -8.92 0.88 13.36
N GLY A 285 -7.80 1.42 12.89
CA GLY A 285 -7.34 1.23 11.52
C GLY A 285 -8.14 2.05 10.50
N PHE A 286 -7.52 2.22 9.35
CA PHE A 286 -8.00 3.03 8.24
C PHE A 286 -8.47 2.14 7.09
N HIS A 287 -9.57 2.56 6.49
CA HIS A 287 -9.99 2.15 5.17
C HIS A 287 -9.07 2.77 4.11
N ARG A 288 -8.99 2.15 2.92
CA ARG A 288 -7.96 2.50 1.93
C ARG A 288 -8.04 3.93 1.42
N TYR A 289 -9.23 4.42 1.08
CA TYR A 289 -9.41 5.78 0.58
C TYR A 289 -10.86 6.26 0.72
N SER A 290 -11.06 7.56 0.54
CA SER A 290 -12.37 8.22 0.58
C SER A 290 -12.86 8.54 -0.84
N VAL A 291 -14.12 8.24 -1.17
CA VAL A 291 -14.72 8.61 -2.46
C VAL A 291 -15.04 10.09 -2.56
N ASP A 292 -15.19 10.77 -1.43
CA ASP A 292 -15.42 12.21 -1.37
C ASP A 292 -14.19 12.96 -0.81
N LYS A 293 -14.21 14.29 -0.97
CA LYS A 293 -13.11 15.17 -0.56
C LYS A 293 -13.00 15.36 0.95
N ALA A 294 -14.02 15.07 1.74
CA ALA A 294 -14.09 15.37 3.17
C ALA A 294 -13.67 14.18 4.07
N TRP A 295 -13.06 13.14 3.49
CA TRP A 295 -12.68 11.91 4.19
C TRP A 295 -13.88 11.17 4.81
N PHE A 296 -15.09 11.38 4.29
CA PHE A 296 -16.30 10.90 4.93
C PHE A 296 -16.66 9.47 4.49
N ILE A 297 -16.76 9.22 3.19
CA ILE A 297 -17.27 7.97 2.63
C ILE A 297 -16.09 7.12 2.15
N PRO A 298 -15.73 6.04 2.84
CA PRO A 298 -14.61 5.20 2.44
C PRO A 298 -14.99 4.18 1.35
N HIS A 299 -13.98 3.66 0.67
CA HIS A 299 -14.01 2.26 0.23
C HIS A 299 -13.51 1.38 1.36
N PHE A 300 -14.32 0.40 1.77
CA PHE A 300 -14.21 -0.22 3.08
C PHE A 300 -13.08 -1.25 3.25
N GLU A 301 -12.33 -1.55 2.19
CA GLU A 301 -11.14 -2.39 2.27
C GLU A 301 -10.11 -1.80 3.25
N LYS A 302 -9.49 -2.66 4.06
CA LYS A 302 -8.39 -2.27 4.94
C LYS A 302 -7.14 -3.05 4.59
N MET A 303 -6.13 -2.35 4.10
CA MET A 303 -4.89 -2.96 3.61
C MET A 303 -3.78 -2.85 4.66
N LEU A 304 -2.93 -3.88 4.74
CA LEU A 304 -1.77 -3.90 5.62
C LEU A 304 -0.81 -2.74 5.34
N TYR A 305 -0.47 -2.51 4.06
CA TYR A 305 0.51 -1.48 3.69
C TYR A 305 0.05 -0.05 4.05
N ASP A 306 -1.24 0.25 3.87
CA ASP A 306 -1.81 1.57 4.20
C ASP A 306 -1.71 1.82 5.70
N ASN A 307 -2.19 0.85 6.49
CA ASN A 307 -2.20 0.96 7.94
C ASN A 307 -0.80 0.93 8.55
N ALA A 308 0.11 0.11 8.00
CA ALA A 308 1.51 0.10 8.41
C ALA A 308 2.13 1.49 8.23
N LEU A 309 2.03 2.10 7.05
CA LEU A 309 2.62 3.42 6.84
C LEU A 309 1.91 4.54 7.63
N LEU A 310 0.60 4.44 7.85
CA LEU A 310 -0.11 5.38 8.72
C LEU A 310 0.35 5.27 10.18
N ILE A 311 0.63 4.07 10.70
CA ILE A 311 1.24 3.91 12.04
C ILE A 311 2.55 4.71 12.14
N LYS A 312 3.45 4.53 11.17
CA LYS A 312 4.73 5.26 11.14
C LYS A 312 4.51 6.76 11.07
N LEU A 313 3.64 7.23 10.17
CA LEU A 313 3.35 8.65 9.98
C LEU A 313 2.76 9.31 11.23
N TYR A 314 1.76 8.70 11.86
CA TYR A 314 1.18 9.23 13.10
C TYR A 314 2.19 9.18 14.26
N ALA A 315 3.06 8.17 14.32
CA ALA A 315 4.14 8.12 15.32
C ALA A 315 5.19 9.22 15.09
N GLU A 316 5.66 9.42 13.85
CA GLU A 316 6.58 10.51 13.49
C GLU A 316 5.95 11.89 13.75
N ALA A 317 4.68 12.07 13.41
CA ALA A 317 3.94 13.31 13.67
C ALA A 317 3.78 13.60 15.17
N TRP A 318 3.54 12.58 16.00
CA TRP A 318 3.58 12.73 17.46
C TRP A 318 4.95 13.22 17.95
N VAL A 319 6.03 12.63 17.44
CA VAL A 319 7.39 13.04 17.82
C VAL A 319 7.67 14.49 17.39
N ALA A 320 7.19 14.88 16.20
CA ALA A 320 7.38 16.21 15.64
C ALA A 320 6.55 17.31 16.35
N SER A 321 5.26 17.06 16.64
CA SER A 321 4.34 18.10 17.14
C SER A 321 3.87 17.94 18.58
N ARG A 322 4.08 16.76 19.19
CA ARG A 322 3.57 16.41 20.54
C ARG A 322 2.05 16.49 20.68
N ASN A 323 1.31 16.39 19.57
CA ASN A 323 -0.14 16.35 19.60
C ASN A 323 -0.65 14.97 20.10
N PRO A 324 -1.30 14.88 21.28
CA PRO A 324 -1.68 13.60 21.89
C PRO A 324 -2.63 12.77 21.04
N LEU A 325 -3.38 13.40 20.12
CA LEU A 325 -4.23 12.70 19.18
C LEU A 325 -3.41 11.75 18.29
N PHE A 326 -2.24 12.17 17.81
CA PHE A 326 -1.44 11.34 16.91
C PHE A 326 -0.85 10.13 17.62
N LYS A 327 -0.47 10.29 18.90
CA LYS A 327 -0.10 9.16 19.77
C LYS A 327 -1.26 8.18 19.95
N PHE A 328 -2.47 8.68 20.20
CA PHE A 328 -3.66 7.84 20.33
C PHE A 328 -3.89 7.01 19.07
N VAL A 329 -3.92 7.66 17.89
CA VAL A 329 -4.21 7.00 16.61
C VAL A 329 -3.13 6.00 16.21
N ALA A 330 -1.85 6.33 16.40
CA ALA A 330 -0.75 5.41 16.10
C ALA A 330 -0.85 4.13 16.96
N LYS A 331 -1.10 4.27 18.27
CA LYS A 331 -1.28 3.13 19.17
C LYS A 331 -2.53 2.33 18.85
N ASP A 332 -3.65 3.00 18.57
CA ASP A 332 -4.92 2.32 18.28
C ASP A 332 -4.85 1.54 16.97
N THR A 333 -4.22 2.10 15.95
CA THR A 333 -3.98 1.43 14.66
C THR A 333 -2.99 0.27 14.78
N SER A 334 -1.94 0.42 15.61
CA SER A 334 -1.01 -0.68 15.91
C SER A 334 -1.72 -1.84 16.60
N ASN A 335 -2.56 -1.55 17.59
CA ASN A 335 -3.37 -2.57 18.27
C ASN A 335 -4.36 -3.25 17.32
N TRP A 336 -5.02 -2.49 16.44
CA TRP A 336 -5.91 -3.05 15.40
C TRP A 336 -5.15 -4.02 14.49
N LEU A 337 -3.95 -3.65 14.04
CA LEU A 337 -3.13 -4.50 13.18
C LEU A 337 -2.73 -5.80 13.90
N LEU A 338 -2.38 -5.72 15.20
CA LEU A 338 -2.10 -6.89 16.03
C LEU A 338 -3.35 -7.78 16.26
N SER A 339 -4.55 -7.20 16.38
CA SER A 339 -5.76 -7.96 16.69
C SER A 339 -6.45 -8.55 15.45
N GLU A 340 -6.39 -7.86 14.31
CA GLU A 340 -7.14 -8.24 13.10
C GLU A 340 -6.27 -8.90 12.03
N LEU A 341 -4.97 -8.56 11.95
CA LEU A 341 -4.10 -9.02 10.85
C LEU A 341 -2.91 -9.86 11.30
N ALA A 342 -2.59 -9.96 12.60
CA ALA A 342 -1.48 -10.80 13.04
C ALA A 342 -1.77 -12.29 12.78
N SER A 343 -0.84 -12.98 12.14
CA SER A 343 -0.91 -14.42 12.00
C SER A 343 -0.37 -15.10 13.27
N PRO A 344 -1.03 -16.17 13.78
CA PRO A 344 -0.49 -16.95 14.90
C PRO A 344 0.85 -17.65 14.57
N ARG A 345 1.23 -17.72 13.29
CA ARG A 345 2.52 -18.27 12.83
C ARG A 345 3.67 -17.25 12.89
N GLY A 346 3.35 -15.97 13.06
CA GLY A 346 4.25 -14.84 12.80
C GLY A 346 3.92 -14.17 11.46
N GLY A 347 4.21 -12.88 11.36
CA GLY A 347 3.83 -12.04 10.22
C GLY A 347 2.39 -11.51 10.29
N PHE A 348 2.01 -10.77 9.26
CA PHE A 348 0.72 -10.11 9.13
C PHE A 348 0.06 -10.45 7.79
N TYR A 349 -1.23 -10.69 7.85
CA TYR A 349 -2.14 -10.89 6.73
C TYR A 349 -2.34 -9.62 5.91
N SER A 350 -2.69 -9.76 4.63
CA SER A 350 -2.56 -8.70 3.63
C SER A 350 -3.70 -7.68 3.72
N SER A 351 -4.93 -8.11 4.00
CA SER A 351 -6.09 -7.21 4.04
C SER A 351 -7.34 -7.79 4.75
N LEU A 352 -8.29 -6.90 5.02
CA LEU A 352 -9.70 -7.21 5.26
C LEU A 352 -10.54 -6.81 4.04
N ASP A 353 -11.48 -7.68 3.65
CA ASP A 353 -12.42 -7.43 2.55
C ASP A 353 -13.29 -6.18 2.80
N ALA A 354 -13.61 -5.47 1.71
CA ALA A 354 -14.58 -4.38 1.72
C ALA A 354 -16.02 -4.88 1.93
N GLU A 355 -16.34 -6.11 1.51
CA GLU A 355 -17.67 -6.70 1.66
C GLU A 355 -17.79 -7.58 2.92
N SER A 356 -18.96 -7.50 3.56
CA SER A 356 -19.40 -8.47 4.56
C SER A 356 -20.87 -8.80 4.34
N GLY A 357 -21.22 -10.09 4.32
CA GLY A 357 -22.57 -10.55 3.97
C GLY A 357 -23.02 -10.15 2.55
N GLY A 358 -22.07 -9.93 1.63
CA GLY A 358 -22.33 -9.48 0.25
C GLY A 358 -22.66 -7.98 0.11
N VAL A 359 -22.43 -7.18 1.16
CA VAL A 359 -22.66 -5.73 1.16
C VAL A 359 -21.34 -5.01 1.45
N GLU A 360 -20.96 -4.08 0.58
CA GLU A 360 -19.79 -3.22 0.81
C GLU A 360 -20.01 -2.41 2.11
N GLY A 361 -19.06 -2.49 3.04
CA GLY A 361 -19.15 -1.80 4.31
C GLY A 361 -20.10 -2.43 5.34
N GLY A 362 -20.78 -3.54 5.05
CA GLY A 362 -21.83 -4.11 5.91
C GLY A 362 -21.43 -4.31 7.38
N TYR A 363 -20.16 -4.63 7.64
CA TYR A 363 -19.62 -4.75 9.01
C TYR A 363 -19.43 -3.41 9.71
N TYR A 364 -19.17 -2.33 8.97
CA TYR A 364 -18.76 -1.02 9.50
C TYR A 364 -19.93 -0.01 9.61
N LEU A 365 -21.07 -0.31 8.99
CA LEU A 365 -22.26 0.53 8.98
C LEU A 365 -23.22 0.18 10.11
N TYR A 366 -23.91 1.18 10.66
CA TYR A 366 -24.85 1.03 11.78
C TYR A 366 -26.22 1.61 11.45
N SER A 367 -27.29 0.97 11.91
CA SER A 367 -28.59 1.64 11.97
C SER A 367 -28.58 2.72 13.05
N TRP A 368 -29.47 3.71 12.92
CA TRP A 368 -29.67 4.73 13.96
C TRP A 368 -29.89 4.11 15.35
N ARG A 369 -30.75 3.09 15.45
CA ARG A 369 -31.07 2.43 16.72
C ARG A 369 -29.86 1.75 17.35
N GLU A 370 -29.01 1.11 16.56
CA GLU A 370 -27.78 0.47 17.09
C GLU A 370 -26.87 1.48 17.78
N VAL A 371 -26.71 2.69 17.22
CA VAL A 371 -25.87 3.73 17.82
C VAL A 371 -26.55 4.34 19.06
N VAL A 372 -27.86 4.61 18.99
CA VAL A 372 -28.63 5.16 20.12
C VAL A 372 -28.65 4.19 21.31
N ASP A 373 -28.86 2.90 21.08
CA ASP A 373 -28.86 1.89 22.14
C ASP A 373 -27.46 1.74 22.77
N ALA A 374 -26.41 1.94 21.96
CA ALA A 374 -25.03 1.85 22.44
C ALA A 374 -24.60 3.08 23.26
N LEU A 375 -24.94 4.29 22.81
CA LEU A 375 -24.31 5.54 23.26
C LEU A 375 -25.30 6.65 23.67
N GLY A 376 -26.59 6.47 23.42
CA GLY A 376 -27.62 7.49 23.60
C GLY A 376 -27.76 8.42 22.39
N GLU A 377 -28.92 9.06 22.29
CA GLU A 377 -29.30 9.87 21.13
C GLU A 377 -28.38 11.08 20.90
N GLU A 378 -28.07 11.83 21.96
CA GLU A 378 -27.26 13.04 21.82
C GLU A 378 -25.84 12.72 21.33
N THR A 379 -25.22 11.66 21.87
CA THR A 379 -23.91 11.18 21.40
C THR A 379 -24.01 10.68 19.96
N ALA A 380 -25.05 9.93 19.58
CA ALA A 380 -25.24 9.49 18.19
C ALA A 380 -25.26 10.67 17.20
N ARG A 381 -25.95 11.78 17.54
CA ARG A 381 -25.95 13.00 16.70
C ARG A 381 -24.57 13.66 16.64
N MET A 382 -23.84 13.73 17.77
CA MET A 382 -22.46 14.25 17.79
C MET A 382 -21.50 13.42 16.93
N LEU A 383 -21.78 12.13 16.77
CA LEU A 383 -21.05 11.21 15.88
C LEU A 383 -21.48 11.30 14.40
N GLY A 384 -22.29 12.31 14.04
CA GLY A 384 -22.76 12.53 12.68
C GLY A 384 -23.79 11.53 12.18
N CYS A 385 -24.37 10.71 13.06
CA CYS A 385 -25.43 9.76 12.70
C CYS A 385 -26.79 10.48 12.62
N THR A 386 -27.68 9.98 11.76
CA THR A 386 -29.05 10.48 11.58
C THR A 386 -30.05 9.33 11.56
N GLU A 387 -31.32 9.64 11.81
CA GLU A 387 -32.42 8.68 11.75
C GLU A 387 -32.61 8.09 10.35
N SER A 388 -32.36 8.89 9.30
CA SER A 388 -32.46 8.48 7.89
C SER A 388 -31.20 7.79 7.35
N GLY A 389 -30.13 7.70 8.14
CA GLY A 389 -28.81 7.31 7.66
C GLY A 389 -28.04 8.46 7.01
N ASN A 390 -26.71 8.36 7.03
CA ASN A 390 -25.80 9.32 6.44
C ASN A 390 -25.04 8.80 5.19
N LEU A 391 -25.26 7.53 4.80
CA LEU A 391 -24.71 6.89 3.59
C LEU A 391 -25.77 6.31 2.63
N GLY A 392 -27.07 6.41 2.97
CA GLY A 392 -28.17 5.77 2.23
C GLY A 392 -28.76 4.58 2.99
N ASP A 393 -29.92 4.10 2.55
CA ASP A 393 -30.62 2.91 3.08
C ASP A 393 -30.84 2.86 4.60
N GLY A 394 -30.92 4.01 5.27
CA GLY A 394 -31.08 4.08 6.73
C GLY A 394 -29.80 3.76 7.53
N LEU A 395 -28.66 3.63 6.86
CA LEU A 395 -27.38 3.26 7.46
C LEU A 395 -26.48 4.46 7.71
N ASN A 396 -25.73 4.38 8.81
CA ASN A 396 -24.82 5.40 9.28
C ASN A 396 -23.39 4.85 9.34
N LEU A 397 -22.45 5.64 8.84
CA LEU A 397 -21.04 5.53 9.18
C LEU A 397 -20.72 6.54 10.27
N VAL A 398 -20.09 6.06 11.35
CA VAL A 398 -19.66 6.90 12.46
C VAL A 398 -18.48 7.76 12.01
N ARG A 399 -18.54 9.05 12.34
CA ARG A 399 -17.44 10.02 12.18
C ARG A 399 -17.46 11.02 13.33
N LEU A 400 -16.50 11.93 13.39
CA LEU A 400 -16.38 12.93 14.46
C LEU A 400 -16.47 14.36 13.89
N PRO A 401 -17.67 14.81 13.45
CA PRO A 401 -17.86 16.15 12.88
C PRO A 401 -17.81 17.29 13.91
N GLU A 402 -18.02 16.95 15.18
CA GLU A 402 -17.98 17.90 16.29
C GLU A 402 -16.58 17.97 16.90
N GLU A 403 -16.24 19.11 17.52
CA GLU A 403 -14.98 19.23 18.26
C GLU A 403 -14.91 18.21 19.40
N LEU A 404 -13.75 17.56 19.56
CA LEU A 404 -13.55 16.50 20.55
C LEU A 404 -13.81 16.98 21.98
N GLU A 405 -13.57 18.26 22.26
CA GLU A 405 -13.84 18.92 23.53
C GLU A 405 -15.34 19.01 23.84
N ARG A 406 -16.21 19.06 22.81
CA ARG A 406 -17.66 19.02 22.99
C ARG A 406 -18.11 17.62 23.40
N ILE A 407 -17.61 16.60 22.70
CA ILE A 407 -17.91 15.19 23.00
C ILE A 407 -17.43 14.83 24.42
N SER A 408 -16.20 15.22 24.75
CA SER A 408 -15.59 15.03 26.07
C SER A 408 -16.43 15.67 27.18
N ARG A 409 -16.88 16.93 27.01
CA ARG A 409 -17.74 17.62 27.99
C ARG A 409 -19.11 16.96 28.14
N HIS A 410 -19.72 16.51 27.05
CA HIS A 410 -21.02 15.83 27.09
C HIS A 410 -20.93 14.51 27.87
N LEU A 411 -19.88 13.73 27.65
CA LEU A 411 -19.66 12.45 28.33
C LEU A 411 -19.07 12.59 29.74
N GLY A 412 -18.57 13.77 30.11
CA GLY A 412 -17.91 13.99 31.40
C GLY A 412 -16.59 13.22 31.55
N MET A 413 -15.91 12.96 30.44
CA MET A 413 -14.67 12.17 30.34
C MET A 413 -13.56 13.01 29.71
N SER A 414 -12.29 12.67 29.92
CA SER A 414 -11.23 13.23 29.07
C SER A 414 -11.44 12.82 27.61
N ILE A 415 -10.82 13.53 26.65
CA ILE A 415 -10.96 13.20 25.22
C ILE A 415 -10.54 11.74 24.95
N GLU A 416 -9.44 11.28 25.53
CA GLU A 416 -8.96 9.91 25.34
C GLU A 416 -9.94 8.86 25.92
N GLU A 417 -10.49 9.11 27.11
CA GLU A 417 -11.49 8.24 27.74
C GLU A 417 -12.80 8.23 26.94
N ALA A 418 -13.25 9.38 26.44
CA ALA A 418 -14.42 9.50 25.59
C ALA A 418 -14.27 8.69 24.29
N LEU A 419 -13.13 8.80 23.61
CA LEU A 419 -12.84 8.03 22.40
C LEU A 419 -12.82 6.52 22.68
N LYS A 420 -12.17 6.08 23.77
CA LYS A 420 -12.17 4.67 24.21
C LYS A 420 -13.58 4.18 24.54
N HIS A 421 -14.38 5.00 25.21
CA HIS A 421 -15.77 4.68 25.55
C HIS A 421 -16.60 4.49 24.28
N ILE A 422 -16.57 5.44 23.35
CA ILE A 422 -17.26 5.37 22.06
C ILE A 422 -16.86 4.11 21.30
N LYS A 423 -15.55 3.89 21.16
CA LYS A 423 -14.99 2.72 20.48
C LYS A 423 -15.55 1.41 21.04
N ASN A 424 -15.44 1.22 22.35
CA ASN A 424 -15.85 -0.03 23.00
C ASN A 424 -17.37 -0.29 22.85
N ARG A 425 -18.20 0.75 22.96
CA ARG A 425 -19.66 0.62 22.85
C ARG A 425 -20.08 0.30 21.41
N LEU A 426 -19.46 0.92 20.42
CA LEU A 426 -19.71 0.61 19.01
C LEU A 426 -19.22 -0.80 18.65
N LEU A 427 -18.04 -1.19 19.14
CA LEU A 427 -17.49 -2.53 18.91
C LEU A 427 -18.44 -3.63 19.43
N GLN A 428 -18.98 -3.47 20.64
CA GLN A 428 -19.97 -4.40 21.22
C GLN A 428 -21.25 -4.51 20.38
N ALA A 429 -21.69 -3.42 19.74
CA ALA A 429 -22.82 -3.46 18.82
C ALA A 429 -22.46 -4.19 17.53
N ARG A 430 -21.24 -3.97 17.03
CA ARG A 430 -20.73 -4.52 15.76
C ARG A 430 -20.40 -6.02 15.81
N GLU A 431 -19.95 -6.55 16.94
CA GLU A 431 -19.55 -7.97 17.09
C GLU A 431 -20.66 -8.98 16.74
N LYS A 432 -21.91 -8.52 16.64
CA LYS A 432 -23.07 -9.34 16.23
C LYS A 432 -23.18 -9.51 14.70
N LYS A 433 -22.42 -8.73 13.93
CA LYS A 433 -22.43 -8.71 12.46
C LYS A 433 -21.44 -9.73 11.91
N GLU A 434 -21.69 -10.18 10.69
CA GLU A 434 -20.73 -10.99 9.94
C GLU A 434 -19.42 -10.20 9.77
N ARG A 435 -18.28 -10.82 10.05
CA ARG A 435 -16.97 -10.17 9.91
C ARG A 435 -16.54 -10.20 8.44
N PRO A 436 -15.81 -9.17 7.96
CA PRO A 436 -15.19 -9.24 6.64
C PRO A 436 -14.20 -10.40 6.59
N ALA A 437 -14.05 -11.00 5.41
CA ALA A 437 -13.04 -12.02 5.17
C ALA A 437 -11.63 -11.41 5.31
N VAL A 438 -10.70 -12.22 5.82
CA VAL A 438 -9.28 -11.87 5.91
C VAL A 438 -8.57 -12.52 4.72
N ASP A 439 -7.76 -11.77 3.98
CA ASP A 439 -6.81 -12.38 3.05
C ASP A 439 -5.53 -12.75 3.81
N GLU A 440 -5.35 -14.05 4.02
CA GLU A 440 -4.29 -14.60 4.87
C GLU A 440 -2.90 -14.64 4.21
N LYS A 441 -2.72 -14.05 3.02
CA LYS A 441 -1.38 -13.93 2.42
C LYS A 441 -0.48 -13.06 3.29
N ILE A 442 0.67 -13.62 3.69
CA ILE A 442 1.75 -12.86 4.33
C ILE A 442 2.70 -12.41 3.23
N ILE A 443 2.46 -11.20 2.70
CA ILE A 443 3.26 -10.61 1.61
C ILE A 443 4.51 -9.94 2.20
N VAL A 444 5.69 -10.28 1.67
CA VAL A 444 6.97 -9.87 2.27
C VAL A 444 7.16 -8.36 2.28
N SER A 445 6.96 -7.69 1.14
CA SER A 445 7.07 -6.22 1.05
C SER A 445 6.19 -5.49 2.07
N TRP A 446 4.93 -5.90 2.21
CA TRP A 446 3.97 -5.25 3.13
C TRP A 446 4.29 -5.53 4.59
N ASN A 447 4.80 -6.73 4.88
CA ASN A 447 5.30 -7.05 6.21
C ASN A 447 6.59 -6.27 6.53
N GLY A 448 7.45 -5.99 5.55
CA GLY A 448 8.60 -5.09 5.71
C GLY A 448 8.18 -3.71 6.21
N LEU A 449 7.10 -3.15 5.65
CA LEU A 449 6.48 -1.91 6.13
C LEU A 449 5.94 -2.06 7.56
N ALA A 450 5.22 -3.14 7.87
CA ALA A 450 4.68 -3.39 9.21
C ALA A 450 5.78 -3.54 10.26
N ILE A 451 6.88 -4.22 9.95
CA ILE A 451 8.06 -4.38 10.80
C ILE A 451 8.69 -3.02 11.09
N SER A 452 8.91 -2.20 10.06
CA SER A 452 9.43 -0.82 10.22
C SER A 452 8.53 0.01 11.13
N SER A 453 7.22 0.01 10.87
CA SER A 453 6.27 0.86 11.58
C SER A 453 6.07 0.45 13.03
N LEU A 454 5.91 -0.86 13.30
CA LEU A 454 5.71 -1.37 14.65
C LEU A 454 6.97 -1.30 15.51
N SER A 455 8.15 -1.54 14.94
CA SER A 455 9.41 -1.37 15.67
C SER A 455 9.60 0.09 16.09
N TYR A 456 9.35 1.03 15.17
CA TYR A 456 9.42 2.46 15.48
C TYR A 456 8.36 2.91 16.49
N ALA A 457 7.08 2.54 16.29
CA ALA A 457 6.00 2.89 17.22
C ALA A 457 6.22 2.26 18.61
N GLY A 458 6.69 1.01 18.65
CA GLY A 458 7.05 0.32 19.89
C GLY A 458 8.17 1.02 20.65
N ALA A 459 9.21 1.45 19.95
CA ALA A 459 10.29 2.26 20.52
C ALA A 459 9.78 3.62 21.03
N VAL A 460 9.05 4.37 20.20
CA VAL A 460 8.54 5.71 20.50
C VAL A 460 7.58 5.73 21.68
N PHE A 461 6.72 4.72 21.80
CA PHE A 461 5.69 4.66 22.84
C PHE A 461 6.07 3.76 24.01
N SER A 462 7.25 3.12 23.97
CA SER A 462 7.67 2.11 24.96
C SER A 462 6.69 0.94 25.05
N GLU A 463 6.11 0.52 23.92
CA GLU A 463 5.13 -0.55 23.80
C GLU A 463 5.81 -1.84 23.34
N ARG A 464 6.07 -2.73 24.31
CA ARG A 464 6.83 -3.97 24.09
C ARG A 464 6.16 -4.90 23.08
N SER A 465 4.83 -5.00 23.12
CA SER A 465 4.05 -5.87 22.23
C SER A 465 4.26 -5.53 20.75
N PHE A 466 4.49 -4.26 20.40
CA PHE A 466 4.72 -3.85 19.02
C PHE A 466 6.08 -4.31 18.50
N VAL A 467 7.14 -4.15 19.30
CA VAL A 467 8.49 -4.61 18.94
C VAL A 467 8.55 -6.15 18.87
N GLU A 468 7.85 -6.84 19.77
CA GLU A 468 7.74 -8.31 19.75
C GLU A 468 7.01 -8.81 18.51
N ALA A 469 5.90 -8.17 18.12
CA ALA A 469 5.17 -8.53 16.90
C ALA A 469 6.02 -8.27 15.65
N ALA A 470 6.76 -7.15 15.58
CA ALA A 470 7.71 -6.88 14.50
C ALA A 470 8.84 -7.92 14.43
N THR A 471 9.36 -8.34 15.59
CA THR A 471 10.38 -9.39 15.71
C THR A 471 9.87 -10.73 15.20
N GLN A 472 8.66 -11.15 15.63
CA GLN A 472 8.05 -12.39 15.18
C GLN A 472 7.77 -12.40 13.68
N ALA A 473 7.35 -11.26 13.11
CA ALA A 473 7.17 -11.12 11.68
C ALA A 473 8.49 -11.22 10.90
N ALA A 474 9.54 -10.54 11.37
CA ALA A 474 10.87 -10.60 10.76
C ALA A 474 11.44 -12.02 10.79
N ASP A 475 11.40 -12.69 11.95
CA ASP A 475 11.90 -14.05 12.13
C ASP A 475 11.13 -15.04 11.26
N PHE A 476 9.79 -14.95 11.24
CA PHE A 476 8.98 -15.81 10.39
C PHE A 476 9.36 -15.70 8.91
N ILE A 477 9.54 -14.48 8.40
CA ILE A 477 9.89 -14.25 6.99
C ILE A 477 11.31 -14.77 6.70
N LEU A 478 12.28 -14.45 7.55
CA LEU A 478 13.66 -14.89 7.35
C LEU A 478 13.78 -16.42 7.41
N ASP A 479 13.07 -17.08 8.31
CA ASP A 479 13.16 -18.53 8.49
C ASP A 479 12.39 -19.32 7.41
N ASN A 480 11.31 -18.76 6.85
CA ASN A 480 10.38 -19.51 5.99
C ASN A 480 10.35 -19.05 4.53
N LEU A 481 10.73 -17.80 4.24
CA LEU A 481 10.62 -17.20 2.91
C LEU A 481 11.97 -16.77 2.33
N TYR A 482 13.05 -16.71 3.11
CA TYR A 482 14.38 -16.35 2.63
C TYR A 482 15.38 -17.49 2.86
N SER A 483 15.89 -18.08 1.77
CA SER A 483 16.87 -19.17 1.87
C SER A 483 17.84 -19.18 0.70
N GLY A 484 19.14 -19.26 0.98
CA GLY A 484 20.18 -19.33 -0.05
C GLY A 484 20.18 -18.15 -1.02
N GLY A 485 19.87 -16.94 -0.53
CA GLY A 485 19.70 -15.73 -1.35
C GLY A 485 18.38 -15.66 -2.12
N VAL A 486 17.52 -16.68 -2.05
CA VAL A 486 16.22 -16.65 -2.73
C VAL A 486 15.13 -16.24 -1.76
N LEU A 487 14.48 -15.10 -2.04
CA LEU A 487 13.28 -14.65 -1.34
C LEU A 487 12.03 -15.11 -2.10
N ARG A 488 11.06 -15.66 -1.38
CA ARG A 488 9.70 -15.91 -1.87
C ARG A 488 8.82 -14.70 -1.62
N ARG A 489 7.86 -14.44 -2.51
CA ARG A 489 7.03 -13.24 -2.44
C ARG A 489 6.07 -13.23 -1.26
N TYR A 490 5.44 -14.38 -0.98
CA TYR A 490 4.47 -14.47 0.10
C TYR A 490 4.40 -15.88 0.70
N TRP A 491 3.80 -15.98 1.88
CA TRP A 491 3.35 -17.24 2.46
C TRP A 491 1.83 -17.34 2.40
N LEU A 492 1.32 -18.49 1.95
CA LEU A 492 -0.08 -18.90 2.12
C LEU A 492 -0.12 -20.42 2.24
N ASP A 493 -0.30 -20.92 3.45
CA ASP A 493 -0.12 -22.32 3.88
C ASP A 493 1.28 -22.93 3.67
N ALA A 494 2.00 -22.48 2.65
CA ALA A 494 3.39 -22.79 2.31
C ALA A 494 4.02 -21.57 1.59
N PRO A 495 5.35 -21.56 1.39
CA PRO A 495 6.00 -20.52 0.59
C PRO A 495 5.46 -20.48 -0.85
N SER A 496 5.28 -19.27 -1.39
CA SER A 496 4.81 -19.07 -2.77
C SER A 496 5.76 -19.66 -3.81
N GLU A 497 5.22 -20.03 -4.97
CA GLU A 497 6.04 -20.36 -6.13
C GLU A 497 6.63 -19.11 -6.78
N ALA A 498 5.92 -17.98 -6.70
CA ALA A 498 6.40 -16.67 -7.09
C ALA A 498 7.66 -16.29 -6.29
N GLY A 499 8.72 -15.91 -7.00
CA GLY A 499 9.91 -15.29 -6.42
C GLY A 499 9.64 -13.85 -6.00
N GLY A 500 10.41 -13.37 -5.03
CA GLY A 500 10.35 -11.98 -4.58
C GLY A 500 10.75 -11.02 -5.69
N LEU A 501 10.06 -9.88 -5.75
CA LEU A 501 10.38 -8.75 -6.61
C LEU A 501 11.22 -7.72 -5.85
N LEU A 502 11.74 -6.71 -6.54
CA LEU A 502 12.58 -5.66 -5.95
C LEU A 502 11.96 -5.07 -4.68
N GLU A 503 10.65 -4.83 -4.69
CA GLU A 503 9.91 -4.31 -3.54
C GLU A 503 9.99 -5.22 -2.31
N ASP A 504 10.00 -6.54 -2.49
CA ASP A 504 10.03 -7.50 -1.40
C ASP A 504 11.39 -7.47 -0.70
N TYR A 505 12.48 -7.43 -1.46
CA TYR A 505 13.83 -7.31 -0.91
C TYR A 505 14.05 -5.92 -0.26
N ALA A 506 13.65 -4.85 -0.95
CA ALA A 506 13.94 -3.48 -0.52
C ALA A 506 13.14 -3.07 0.71
N LEU A 507 11.83 -3.35 0.75
CA LEU A 507 10.97 -2.97 1.87
C LEU A 507 11.21 -3.87 3.09
N LEU A 508 11.49 -5.16 2.90
CA LEU A 508 11.95 -6.02 4.00
C LEU A 508 13.29 -5.53 4.55
N GLY A 509 14.26 -5.21 3.69
CA GLY A 509 15.56 -4.67 4.11
C GLY A 509 15.42 -3.38 4.93
N CYS A 510 14.58 -2.44 4.50
CA CYS A 510 14.26 -1.24 5.28
C CYS A 510 13.62 -1.58 6.64
N GLY A 511 12.68 -2.52 6.67
CA GLY A 511 12.04 -2.98 7.91
C GLY A 511 13.03 -3.62 8.89
N LEU A 512 13.94 -4.46 8.38
CA LEU A 512 14.99 -5.11 9.17
C LEU A 512 16.01 -4.10 9.71
N LEU A 513 16.38 -3.08 8.94
CA LEU A 513 17.21 -1.98 9.44
C LEU A 513 16.52 -1.21 10.56
N ASP A 514 15.26 -0.83 10.40
CA ASP A 514 14.50 -0.17 11.46
C ASP A 514 14.41 -1.07 12.70
N LEU A 515 14.14 -2.36 12.53
CA LEU A 515 14.08 -3.32 13.64
C LEU A 515 15.43 -3.45 14.36
N TYR A 516 16.54 -3.50 13.61
CA TYR A 516 17.89 -3.47 14.17
C TYR A 516 18.12 -2.22 15.03
N GLN A 517 17.76 -1.03 14.54
CA GLN A 517 17.94 0.22 15.28
C GLN A 517 17.21 0.22 16.63
N TRP A 518 16.07 -0.47 16.73
CA TRP A 518 15.24 -0.51 17.94
C TRP A 518 15.41 -1.75 18.82
N THR A 519 16.15 -2.76 18.34
CA THR A 519 16.46 -3.99 19.11
C THR A 519 17.94 -4.16 19.41
N GLY A 520 18.82 -3.50 18.65
CA GLY A 520 20.26 -3.66 18.71
C GLY A 520 20.74 -5.05 18.27
N ALA A 521 19.86 -5.86 17.65
CA ALA A 521 20.15 -7.26 17.31
C ALA A 521 20.87 -7.37 15.94
N PRO A 522 22.17 -7.74 15.91
CA PRO A 522 22.99 -7.76 14.69
C PRO A 522 22.40 -8.57 13.53
N ARG A 523 21.69 -9.67 13.83
CA ARG A 523 21.11 -10.56 12.81
C ARG A 523 20.24 -9.82 11.78
N TYR A 524 19.53 -8.78 12.20
CA TYR A 524 18.64 -8.04 11.30
C TYR A 524 19.41 -7.09 10.39
N LEU A 525 20.50 -6.49 10.89
CA LEU A 525 21.42 -5.72 10.07
C LEU A 525 22.10 -6.61 9.03
N GLU A 526 22.56 -7.79 9.44
CA GLU A 526 23.21 -8.77 8.58
C GLU A 526 22.26 -9.30 7.49
N ALA A 527 21.01 -9.58 7.86
CA ALA A 527 19.96 -9.94 6.91
C ALA A 527 19.64 -8.79 5.94
N ALA A 528 19.53 -7.54 6.41
CA ALA A 528 19.31 -6.39 5.55
C ALA A 528 20.46 -6.16 4.56
N ALA A 529 21.70 -6.34 4.99
CA ALA A 529 22.88 -6.27 4.12
C ALA A 529 22.90 -7.41 3.09
N SER A 530 22.48 -8.62 3.47
CA SER A 530 22.36 -9.77 2.55
C SER A 530 21.31 -9.50 1.46
N LEU A 531 20.14 -8.97 1.84
CA LEU A 531 19.10 -8.57 0.89
C LEU A 531 19.58 -7.44 -0.04
N ALA A 532 20.37 -6.48 0.47
CA ALA A 532 20.98 -5.44 -0.37
C ALA A 532 21.99 -6.03 -1.36
N GLY A 533 22.78 -7.02 -0.95
CA GLY A 533 23.64 -7.79 -1.85
C GLY A 533 22.85 -8.47 -2.97
N ASP A 534 21.75 -9.16 -2.62
CA ASP A 534 20.84 -9.77 -3.59
C ASP A 534 20.23 -8.75 -4.56
N ILE A 535 19.89 -7.54 -4.06
CA ILE A 535 19.40 -6.43 -4.90
C ILE A 535 20.44 -6.03 -5.95
N LEU A 536 21.69 -5.82 -5.52
CA LEU A 536 22.79 -5.42 -6.39
C LEU A 536 23.12 -6.51 -7.42
N GLU A 537 23.02 -7.79 -7.05
CA GLU A 537 23.29 -8.91 -7.95
C GLU A 537 22.18 -9.11 -8.98
N LYS A 538 20.91 -9.14 -8.54
CA LYS A 538 19.78 -9.62 -9.36
C LYS A 538 19.06 -8.50 -10.08
N PHE A 539 18.97 -7.32 -9.47
CA PHE A 539 18.08 -6.25 -9.94
C PHE A 539 18.80 -5.06 -10.56
N GLN A 540 20.10 -4.91 -10.29
CA GLN A 540 20.87 -3.78 -10.81
C GLN A 540 20.98 -3.82 -12.34
N SER A 541 20.74 -2.67 -12.98
CA SER A 541 21.00 -2.47 -14.39
C SER A 541 22.47 -2.11 -14.65
N SER A 542 23.01 -2.55 -15.78
CA SER A 542 24.36 -2.18 -16.23
C SER A 542 24.56 -0.67 -16.40
N GLU A 543 23.48 0.06 -16.62
CA GLU A 543 23.44 1.53 -16.75
C GLU A 543 23.13 2.25 -15.43
N GLY A 544 23.02 1.52 -14.30
CA GLY A 544 22.63 2.04 -12.98
C GLY A 544 21.12 1.95 -12.71
N GLY A 545 20.69 2.05 -11.45
CA GLY A 545 19.28 1.82 -11.09
C GLY A 545 18.88 0.33 -11.07
N PHE A 546 17.60 0.06 -10.81
CA PHE A 546 17.10 -1.27 -10.48
C PHE A 546 15.80 -1.62 -11.22
N TYR A 547 15.76 -2.80 -11.81
CA TYR A 547 14.53 -3.37 -12.37
C TYR A 547 13.64 -3.97 -11.28
N ASP A 548 12.34 -4.13 -11.53
CA ASP A 548 11.39 -4.66 -10.54
C ASP A 548 11.46 -6.19 -10.39
N ALA A 549 11.73 -6.91 -11.48
CA ALA A 549 11.80 -8.38 -11.52
C ALA A 549 13.26 -8.85 -11.68
N PRO A 550 13.63 -10.10 -11.35
CA PRO A 550 14.93 -10.67 -11.70
C PRO A 550 15.11 -10.89 -13.23
N PRO A 551 16.31 -11.26 -13.71
CA PRO A 551 16.54 -11.52 -15.13
C PRO A 551 15.63 -12.63 -15.69
N GLU A 552 15.41 -13.70 -14.92
CA GLU A 552 14.44 -14.75 -15.23
C GLU A 552 13.02 -14.28 -14.88
N HIS A 553 12.28 -13.81 -15.88
CA HIS A 553 10.88 -13.38 -15.75
C HIS A 553 10.07 -13.83 -16.98
N ASP A 554 8.76 -13.97 -16.80
CA ASP A 554 7.78 -14.40 -17.82
C ASP A 554 6.92 -13.23 -18.34
N THR A 555 7.28 -11.98 -18.01
CA THR A 555 6.65 -10.78 -18.56
C THR A 555 7.37 -10.30 -19.83
N PRO A 556 6.66 -9.62 -20.75
CA PRO A 556 7.26 -9.20 -22.02
C PRO A 556 8.24 -8.02 -21.88
N ILE A 557 8.22 -7.34 -20.73
CA ILE A 557 9.09 -6.22 -20.39
C ILE A 557 9.49 -6.40 -18.93
N ARG A 558 10.77 -6.18 -18.61
CA ARG A 558 11.27 -6.05 -17.24
C ARG A 558 11.05 -4.60 -16.77
N PRO A 559 10.05 -4.31 -15.93
CA PRO A 559 9.69 -2.92 -15.65
C PRO A 559 10.73 -2.21 -14.76
N PHE A 560 10.87 -0.90 -14.94
CA PHE A 560 11.45 0.01 -13.95
C PHE A 560 10.33 0.89 -13.37
N THR A 561 9.68 0.43 -12.30
CA THR A 561 8.69 1.27 -11.61
C THR A 561 9.41 2.18 -10.63
N VAL A 562 9.39 3.47 -10.94
CA VAL A 562 10.05 4.50 -10.11
C VAL A 562 9.03 5.33 -9.34
N GLU A 563 7.76 5.22 -9.69
CA GLU A 563 6.65 5.95 -9.11
C GLU A 563 6.26 5.36 -7.74
N ASP A 564 6.31 6.20 -6.70
CA ASP A 564 5.70 5.91 -5.42
C ASP A 564 4.17 6.01 -5.54
N HIS A 565 3.48 5.08 -4.89
CA HIS A 565 2.01 5.05 -4.85
C HIS A 565 1.56 5.25 -3.40
N ALA A 566 0.64 4.40 -2.90
CA ALA A 566 0.25 4.40 -1.49
C ALA A 566 1.44 4.10 -0.55
N TYR A 567 2.49 3.46 -1.06
CA TYR A 567 3.75 3.16 -0.40
C TYR A 567 4.94 3.39 -1.35
N PRO A 568 6.18 3.49 -0.83
CA PRO A 568 7.37 3.66 -1.66
C PRO A 568 7.54 2.55 -2.70
N SER A 569 7.94 2.91 -3.91
CA SER A 569 8.32 1.91 -4.93
C SER A 569 9.53 1.09 -4.45
N GLY A 570 9.71 -0.12 -5.01
CA GLY A 570 10.92 -0.91 -4.78
C GLY A 570 12.20 -0.13 -5.13
N TYR A 571 12.13 0.73 -6.15
CA TYR A 571 13.23 1.61 -6.56
C TYR A 571 13.57 2.65 -5.48
N SER A 572 12.58 3.41 -5.01
CA SER A 572 12.75 4.39 -3.94
C SER A 572 13.21 3.77 -2.63
N ALA A 573 12.61 2.62 -2.26
CA ALA A 573 12.97 1.87 -1.07
C ALA A 573 14.42 1.36 -1.13
N THR A 574 14.89 0.93 -2.31
CA THR A 574 16.28 0.51 -2.51
C THR A 574 17.26 1.67 -2.28
N ILE A 575 16.96 2.86 -2.81
CA ILE A 575 17.82 4.04 -2.58
C ILE A 575 17.89 4.36 -1.08
N LEU A 576 16.76 4.31 -0.37
CA LEU A 576 16.71 4.54 1.08
C LEU A 576 17.48 3.47 1.87
N LEU A 577 17.33 2.19 1.52
CA LEU A 577 18.03 1.06 2.14
C LEU A 577 19.54 1.21 1.99
N LEU A 578 20.02 1.40 0.76
CA LEU A 578 21.45 1.53 0.45
C LEU A 578 22.06 2.78 1.10
N SER A 579 21.32 3.90 1.13
CA SER A 579 21.78 5.13 1.78
C SER A 579 21.97 4.96 3.29
N GLN A 580 21.06 4.24 3.95
CA GLN A 580 21.15 3.95 5.40
C GLN A 580 22.20 2.89 5.70
N LEU A 581 22.33 1.84 4.88
CA LEU A 581 23.41 0.86 4.99
C LEU A 581 24.78 1.52 4.86
N TYR A 582 24.96 2.42 3.89
CA TYR A 582 26.19 3.21 3.80
C TYR A 582 26.44 4.01 5.08
N LEU A 583 25.43 4.68 5.62
CA LEU A 583 25.58 5.45 6.85
C LEU A 583 25.90 4.55 8.06
N LEU A 584 25.45 3.30 8.10
CA LEU A 584 25.78 2.37 9.19
C LEU A 584 27.17 1.74 9.03
N THR A 585 27.52 1.34 7.82
CA THR A 585 28.68 0.47 7.54
C THR A 585 29.91 1.21 7.01
N GLY A 586 29.72 2.37 6.36
CA GLY A 586 30.77 3.07 5.62
C GLY A 586 31.14 2.42 4.28
N GLU A 587 30.42 1.38 3.84
CA GLU A 587 30.74 0.64 2.61
C GLU A 587 30.33 1.43 1.36
N THR A 588 31.35 1.89 0.60
CA THR A 588 31.15 2.71 -0.59
C THR A 588 30.36 2.07 -1.75
N PRO A 589 30.30 0.73 -1.94
CA PRO A 589 29.41 0.14 -2.94
C PRO A 589 27.94 0.54 -2.77
N TYR A 590 27.44 0.63 -1.53
CA TYR A 590 26.06 1.06 -1.26
C TYR A 590 25.84 2.52 -1.66
N GLU A 591 26.74 3.42 -1.27
CA GLU A 591 26.68 4.84 -1.66
C GLU A 591 26.69 5.00 -3.18
N ASN A 592 27.61 4.31 -3.86
CA ASN A 592 27.78 4.39 -5.30
C ASN A 592 26.53 3.91 -6.03
N ALA A 593 25.93 2.79 -5.60
CA ALA A 593 24.71 2.26 -6.18
C ALA A 593 23.51 3.19 -5.95
N ALA A 594 23.34 3.72 -4.73
CA ALA A 594 22.28 4.67 -4.40
C ALA A 594 22.38 5.96 -5.21
N ARG A 595 23.58 6.57 -5.30
CA ARG A 595 23.82 7.78 -6.10
C ARG A 595 23.55 7.56 -7.58
N LYS A 596 24.03 6.45 -8.15
CA LYS A 596 23.78 6.13 -9.57
C LYS A 596 22.29 5.92 -9.85
N ALA A 597 21.58 5.21 -8.97
CA ALA A 597 20.15 4.98 -9.10
C ALA A 597 19.36 6.30 -9.03
N LEU A 598 19.69 7.19 -8.09
CA LEU A 598 19.05 8.50 -7.97
C LEU A 598 19.36 9.40 -9.17
N LYS A 599 20.63 9.47 -9.61
CA LYS A 599 21.06 10.23 -10.79
C LYS A 599 20.35 9.76 -12.07
N ARG A 600 20.12 8.45 -12.21
CA ARG A 600 19.42 7.86 -13.36
C ARG A 600 17.99 8.40 -13.52
N ILE A 601 17.29 8.63 -12.41
CA ILE A 601 15.90 9.17 -12.43
C ILE A 601 15.85 10.68 -12.19
N TRP A 602 16.99 11.36 -12.05
CA TRP A 602 17.05 12.74 -11.58
C TRP A 602 16.26 13.72 -12.45
N GLY A 603 16.32 13.59 -13.78
CA GLY A 603 15.52 14.41 -14.69
C GLY A 603 14.01 14.29 -14.43
N ARG A 604 13.53 13.05 -14.19
CA ARG A 604 12.12 12.81 -13.84
C ARG A 604 11.74 13.38 -12.48
N ILE A 605 12.67 13.38 -11.52
CA ILE A 605 12.43 13.98 -10.19
C ILE A 605 12.34 15.51 -10.32
N VAL A 606 13.21 16.14 -11.12
CA VAL A 606 13.18 17.59 -11.35
C VAL A 606 11.87 18.00 -12.04
N ASP A 607 11.40 17.21 -13.02
CA ASP A 607 10.15 17.47 -13.74
C ASP A 607 8.90 17.25 -12.87
N ASP A 608 8.84 16.12 -12.16
CA ASP A 608 7.73 15.72 -11.29
C ASP A 608 8.25 14.98 -10.03
N PRO A 609 8.54 15.72 -8.95
CA PRO A 609 9.05 15.14 -7.72
C PRO A 609 7.98 14.39 -6.93
N LEU A 610 6.68 14.70 -7.11
CA LEU A 610 5.61 14.15 -6.28
C LEU A 610 5.43 12.65 -6.47
N GLY A 611 5.68 12.14 -7.67
CA GLY A 611 5.68 10.72 -7.93
C GLY A 611 6.85 9.96 -7.30
N ARG A 612 7.83 10.62 -6.66
CA ARG A 612 9.12 10.02 -6.25
C ARG A 612 9.61 10.51 -4.89
N LEU A 613 8.70 10.92 -4.01
CA LEU A 613 9.04 11.59 -2.75
C LEU A 613 9.83 10.70 -1.76
N ALA A 614 9.70 9.38 -1.83
CA ALA A 614 10.54 8.49 -1.03
C ALA A 614 12.00 8.49 -1.52
N ALA A 615 12.23 8.51 -2.84
CA ALA A 615 13.58 8.69 -3.40
C ALA A 615 14.15 10.08 -3.11
N VAL A 616 13.33 11.13 -3.22
CA VAL A 616 13.72 12.52 -2.83
C VAL A 616 14.13 12.57 -1.35
N SER A 617 13.45 11.83 -0.48
CA SER A 617 13.79 11.74 0.94
C SER A 617 15.15 11.10 1.20
N ALA A 618 15.78 10.45 0.21
CA ALA A 618 17.14 9.93 0.34
C ALA A 618 18.23 10.99 0.07
N VAL A 619 17.89 12.11 -0.60
CA VAL A 619 18.85 13.16 -0.98
C VAL A 619 19.71 13.64 0.20
N PRO A 620 19.15 13.92 1.40
CA PRO A 620 19.97 14.43 2.49
C PRO A 620 21.01 13.44 3.02
N TYR A 621 20.74 12.13 2.96
CA TYR A 621 21.73 11.09 3.27
C TYR A 621 22.93 11.18 2.32
N LEU A 622 22.65 11.23 1.02
CA LEU A 622 23.66 11.30 -0.03
C LEU A 622 24.39 12.65 -0.06
N LEU A 623 23.83 13.71 0.51
CA LEU A 623 24.52 15.01 0.65
C LEU A 623 25.20 15.20 2.01
N GLY A 624 25.43 14.11 2.76
CA GLY A 624 26.23 14.12 3.99
C GLY A 624 25.51 14.72 5.20
N SER A 625 24.17 14.77 5.20
CA SER A 625 23.38 15.26 6.36
C SER A 625 23.19 14.21 7.45
N GLY A 626 23.57 12.97 7.16
CA GLY A 626 23.36 11.84 8.07
C GLY A 626 24.13 11.98 9.38
N ALA A 627 23.50 11.54 10.47
CA ALA A 627 24.13 11.38 11.77
C ALA A 627 24.11 9.91 12.20
N GLN A 628 25.10 9.50 12.98
CA GLN A 628 25.19 8.16 13.57
C GLN A 628 25.18 8.30 15.08
N LEU A 629 24.29 7.60 15.76
CA LEU A 629 24.30 7.44 17.21
C LEU A 629 24.75 6.01 17.53
N VAL A 630 25.99 5.87 18.00
CA VAL A 630 26.51 4.58 18.47
C VAL A 630 26.24 4.48 19.96
N VAL A 631 25.58 3.41 20.38
CA VAL A 631 25.22 3.19 21.77
C VAL A 631 25.87 1.91 22.26
N THR A 632 26.75 2.02 23.25
CA THR A 632 27.51 0.87 23.79
C THR A 632 26.72 -0.04 24.74
N ALA A 633 25.41 0.11 24.76
CA ALA A 633 24.53 -0.62 25.66
C ALA A 633 24.02 -1.93 25.06
N GLU A 634 23.71 -2.90 25.92
CA GLU A 634 23.11 -4.18 25.56
C GLU A 634 21.85 -4.43 26.39
N GLY A 635 20.97 -5.33 25.90
CA GLY A 635 19.83 -5.85 26.67
C GLY A 635 18.78 -4.80 27.02
N GLU A 636 18.34 -4.78 28.29
CA GLU A 636 17.21 -3.94 28.72
C GLU A 636 17.44 -2.44 28.45
N PHE A 637 18.68 -1.99 28.53
CA PHE A 637 19.05 -0.58 28.36
C PHE A 637 18.85 -0.09 26.91
N TRP A 638 18.88 -1.00 25.93
CA TRP A 638 18.56 -0.65 24.54
C TRP A 638 17.13 -0.08 24.41
N ARG A 639 16.21 -0.47 25.30
CA ARG A 639 14.83 0.02 25.29
C ARG A 639 14.72 1.49 25.71
N GLU A 640 15.59 1.95 26.61
CA GLU A 640 15.59 3.35 27.04
C GLU A 640 15.96 4.30 25.90
N ILE A 641 16.75 3.82 24.93
CA ILE A 641 17.14 4.59 23.73
C ILE A 641 15.95 4.88 22.83
N GLY A 642 15.05 3.92 22.62
CA GLY A 642 13.85 4.15 21.81
C GLY A 642 13.00 5.29 22.36
N GLY A 643 12.72 5.25 23.66
CA GLY A 643 11.98 6.31 24.35
C GLY A 643 12.72 7.65 24.35
N PHE A 644 14.05 7.64 24.48
CA PHE A 644 14.86 8.85 24.44
C PHE A 644 14.92 9.48 23.04
N VAL A 645 15.25 8.71 22.01
CA VAL A 645 15.33 9.22 20.62
C VAL A 645 13.97 9.77 20.18
N SER A 646 12.87 9.20 20.67
CA SER A 646 11.53 9.72 20.44
C SER A 646 11.27 11.13 21.00
N ARG A 647 12.18 11.71 21.78
CA ARG A 647 12.13 13.11 22.23
C ARG A 647 12.50 14.10 21.11
N PHE A 648 13.20 13.65 20.08
CA PHE A 648 13.68 14.48 18.98
C PHE A 648 13.25 13.90 17.65
N TYR A 649 12.75 14.76 16.77
CA TYR A 649 12.50 14.35 15.40
C TYR A 649 13.79 14.49 14.58
N GLU A 650 14.60 13.42 14.56
CA GLU A 650 15.86 13.32 13.79
C GLU A 650 15.77 12.24 12.70
N PRO A 651 15.09 12.50 11.56
CA PRO A 651 14.78 11.48 10.56
C PRO A 651 15.99 11.04 9.71
N TYR A 652 17.15 11.68 9.87
CA TYR A 652 18.41 11.36 9.18
C TYR A 652 19.50 10.82 10.12
N MET A 653 19.11 10.47 11.35
CA MET A 653 20.00 9.83 12.32
C MET A 653 19.77 8.32 12.30
N VAL A 654 20.83 7.55 12.12
CA VAL A 654 20.80 6.09 12.32
C VAL A 654 21.33 5.74 13.70
N VAL A 655 20.76 4.72 14.33
CA VAL A 655 21.18 4.22 15.65
C VAL A 655 21.87 2.87 15.49
N SER A 656 23.09 2.71 16.00
CA SER A 656 23.81 1.44 15.94
C SER A 656 24.04 0.87 17.33
N GLY A 657 23.65 -0.40 17.48
CA GLY A 657 23.73 -1.22 18.69
C GLY A 657 24.25 -2.60 18.39
N GLY A 658 24.82 -3.26 19.41
CA GLY A 658 25.38 -4.61 19.24
C GLY A 658 26.63 -4.63 18.35
N LYS A 659 27.51 -5.60 18.60
CA LYS A 659 28.73 -5.77 17.79
C LYS A 659 28.42 -6.66 16.59
N SER A 660 28.57 -6.11 15.38
CA SER A 660 28.62 -6.85 14.11
C SER A 660 29.87 -6.43 13.34
N GLU A 661 30.41 -7.32 12.52
CA GLU A 661 31.53 -7.00 11.63
C GLU A 661 31.17 -5.88 10.65
N LEU A 662 29.91 -5.82 10.19
CA LEU A 662 29.39 -4.80 9.27
C LEU A 662 29.49 -3.37 9.80
N VAL A 663 29.45 -3.18 11.12
CA VAL A 663 29.56 -1.86 11.76
C VAL A 663 30.90 -1.70 12.48
N SER A 664 31.85 -2.62 12.31
CA SER A 664 33.12 -2.61 13.05
C SER A 664 33.86 -1.26 12.95
N GLY A 665 33.92 -0.64 11.77
CA GLY A 665 34.49 0.69 11.56
C GLY A 665 33.72 1.79 12.30
N LEU A 666 32.40 1.69 12.38
CA LEU A 666 31.57 2.60 13.17
C LEU A 666 31.82 2.44 14.67
N TRP A 667 32.24 1.27 15.14
CA TRP A 667 32.51 0.98 16.56
C TRP A 667 33.98 1.14 16.96
N GLU A 668 34.88 1.38 16.01
CA GLU A 668 36.30 1.56 16.29
C GLU A 668 36.54 2.72 17.28
N GLY A 669 37.28 2.44 18.35
CA GLY A 669 37.58 3.38 19.42
C GLY A 669 36.41 3.73 20.35
N LYS A 670 35.27 3.03 20.26
CA LYS A 670 34.07 3.29 21.07
C LYS A 670 33.85 2.16 22.07
N SER A 671 33.77 2.52 23.35
CA SER A 671 33.61 1.56 24.45
C SER A 671 32.78 2.17 25.58
N ALA A 672 32.19 1.34 26.42
CA ALA A 672 31.54 1.84 27.63
C ALA A 672 32.55 2.63 28.49
N VAL A 673 32.19 3.84 28.89
CA VAL A 673 32.94 4.70 29.80
C VAL A 673 32.50 4.40 31.22
N GLU A 674 33.47 4.07 32.10
CA GLU A 674 33.21 3.68 33.50
C GLU A 674 32.20 2.53 33.66
N GLY A 675 32.10 1.63 32.67
CA GLY A 675 31.12 0.54 32.67
C GLY A 675 29.66 0.97 32.50
N LYS A 676 29.41 2.24 32.17
CA LYS A 676 28.08 2.77 31.89
C LYS A 676 27.79 2.75 30.39
N PRO A 677 26.52 2.57 29.99
CA PRO A 677 26.07 2.89 28.64
C PRO A 677 26.56 4.26 28.20
N THR A 678 27.24 4.28 27.08
CA THR A 678 27.89 5.47 26.51
C THR A 678 27.39 5.72 25.11
N TYR A 679 27.10 6.98 24.84
CA TYR A 679 26.55 7.49 23.58
C TYR A 679 27.62 8.26 22.81
N TYR A 680 27.80 7.89 21.55
CA TYR A 680 28.68 8.57 20.62
C TYR A 680 27.85 9.11 19.46
N LEU A 681 27.70 10.43 19.42
CA LEU A 681 27.03 11.11 18.30
C LEU A 681 28.07 11.54 17.27
N CYS A 682 27.98 10.98 16.06
CA CYS A 682 28.91 11.23 14.97
C CYS A 682 28.21 11.87 13.76
N LYS A 683 28.88 12.84 13.13
CA LYS A 683 28.45 13.50 11.89
C LYS A 683 29.64 13.58 10.94
N GLY A 684 29.47 13.10 9.70
CA GLY A 684 30.53 13.13 8.68
C GLY A 684 31.84 12.47 9.14
N PHE A 685 31.77 11.27 9.73
CA PHE A 685 32.89 10.50 10.28
C PHE A 685 33.64 11.16 11.46
N LYS A 686 33.13 12.26 12.02
CA LYS A 686 33.65 12.88 13.25
C LYS A 686 32.65 12.70 14.38
N CYS A 687 33.11 12.17 15.51
CA CYS A 687 32.29 12.03 16.71
C CYS A 687 32.51 13.21 17.66
N LEU A 688 31.43 13.66 18.29
CA LEU A 688 31.50 14.55 19.44
C LEU A 688 32.06 13.79 20.66
N LEU A 689 32.35 14.52 21.75
CA LEU A 689 32.75 13.89 23.01
C LEU A 689 31.66 12.91 23.47
N PRO A 690 32.02 11.68 23.89
CA PRO A 690 31.05 10.72 24.38
C PRO A 690 30.41 11.19 25.67
N THR A 691 29.17 10.76 25.91
CA THR A 691 28.47 11.02 27.18
C THR A 691 27.79 9.75 27.69
N THR A 692 27.70 9.64 29.02
CA THR A 692 26.91 8.61 29.71
C THR A 692 25.56 9.17 30.20
N SER A 693 25.23 10.42 29.87
CA SER A 693 24.03 11.14 30.32
C SER A 693 23.09 11.42 29.14
N LEU A 694 21.83 11.01 29.28
CA LEU A 694 20.79 11.32 28.30
C LEU A 694 20.52 12.84 28.21
N ASP A 695 20.61 13.57 29.33
CA ASP A 695 20.43 15.03 29.34
C ASP A 695 21.54 15.76 28.58
N GLU A 696 22.77 15.24 28.61
CA GLU A 696 23.87 15.77 27.81
C GLU A 696 23.71 15.42 26.34
N LEU A 697 23.31 14.18 26.02
CA LEU A 697 23.00 13.78 24.65
C LEU A 697 21.89 14.64 24.04
N GLU A 698 20.87 14.99 24.83
CA GLU A 698 19.78 15.90 24.44
C GLU A 698 20.30 17.30 24.09
N LYS A 699 21.23 17.85 24.90
CA LYS A 699 21.90 19.11 24.58
C LYS A 699 22.74 19.01 23.31
N MET A 700 23.43 17.90 23.11
CA MET A 700 24.21 17.66 21.89
C MET A 700 23.30 17.65 20.66
N LEU A 701 22.21 16.88 20.68
CA LEU A 701 21.25 16.83 19.58
C LEU A 701 20.65 18.22 19.31
N SER A 702 20.22 18.94 20.34
CA SER A 702 19.65 20.29 20.23
C SER A 702 20.62 21.32 19.64
N ASN A 703 21.91 21.24 19.98
CA ASN A 703 22.93 22.17 19.46
C ASN A 703 23.39 21.85 18.04
N THR A 704 23.07 20.66 17.55
CA THR A 704 23.44 20.23 16.19
C THR A 704 22.26 20.27 15.21
N SER A 705 21.14 20.85 15.66
CA SER A 705 19.80 20.85 15.05
C SER A 705 19.46 22.05 14.19
#